data_AF-A0A1V6IX51-F1
#
_entry.id   AF-A0A1V6IX51-F1
#
_cell.length_a   1.000
_cell.length_b   1.000
_cell.length_c   1.000
_cell.angle_alpha   90.00
_cell.angle_beta   90.00
_cell.angle_gamma   90.00
#
_symmetry.space_group_name_H-M   'P 1'
#
loop_
_entity.id
_entity.type
_entity.pdbx_description
1 polymer ?
#
loop_
_entity_poly.entity_id
_entity_poly.type
_entity_poly.pdbx_seq_one_letter_code
_entity_poly.pdbx_strand_id
1 'polypeptide(L)'
;MRGITLRMSGNGSYQYGFWLGPGIYYGQAGAAPIFDGVTVETGESGNNIAFMCYGPAPEPIIFNNCVFRGKPGKSVPMRGIYAMDSSALQIINCSFLDFPSAPYAYGVQLHSRYLAETGLVEIANCLWDSSFTASNPTPPFVKYLQFTNSAPYLVHIADSIMPAMPTWFLPDAQTNLYITNALVAMGGHLQTNSPGIDAGGSTLTLADFEGQPRDATPDIGADEYAALGAGDTDGDGLSDSSEVDTYGTDPYRADSDGDNIPDGTEAADGTDLTDPASYRFEVLGVATNQTGNSSPVWICRRWGAGAWDTNTAAIATNGNFTLDVMATNQTNTLNVGAFCDYNTNCLPDAVEPVYWKTVAATGSLMRTSFLLKDYDGDYIDDWQEVLCGTDPLSASNYCVSVSGIVTNVYLDTGNFYVGLSLTTNAASMVAVTNVATDGTFDFSHVIMTNASSILYIMHYDDVNTNGMWDTTELYGWNATNRSKGHTIYWPLEARDYDNDDMPDFWEARKSFNWTNTADCVADADSDGFYNVLECWMKSDPHSVNNSSNTAIRNAIAAVDEKLAGLTPSVALPIFSVQDHAATNYVRNTNCWAYSYDLTCYSPWNNTNTNAPWYRPGTLISPRHVIFAAHYAAESNKLIRFVDRQNNVVIRQIVRVIPHPSYPGTNDYDYPDLAIGLLDSDIPTNQISFAQVLPDNYTNYLSRGTRLPLLGLNQFHKASVFDFKEISGTYFDATIRTTSKGPINETRNGFYSAVSGGDSGSPFFIFLDGKTVLVTVLARIDGSGPSVTALKHDINAMMTELGGGYQLTEINLSTFRALDE
;
A
#
# COMPACT_ATOMS: atom_id res chain seq x y z
N MET A 1 33.94 42.69 -37.81
CA MET A 1 33.21 42.75 -36.53
C MET A 1 34.18 43.20 -35.46
N ARG A 2 33.73 43.98 -34.47
CA ARG A 2 34.60 44.50 -33.42
C ARG A 2 34.03 44.27 -32.02
N GLY A 3 34.83 43.78 -31.08
CA GLY A 3 34.48 43.72 -29.65
C GLY A 3 33.30 42.80 -29.31
N ILE A 4 33.18 41.65 -29.98
CA ILE A 4 32.04 40.73 -29.77
C ILE A 4 32.50 39.51 -28.99
N THR A 5 31.79 39.18 -27.91
CA THR A 5 31.93 37.88 -27.22
C THR A 5 30.76 36.97 -27.59
N LEU A 6 31.06 35.80 -28.14
CA LEU A 6 30.09 34.75 -28.44
C LEU A 6 30.30 33.55 -27.51
N ARG A 7 29.25 33.22 -26.75
CA ARG A 7 29.19 32.01 -25.92
C ARG A 7 28.27 31.00 -26.57
N MET A 8 28.83 29.85 -26.96
CA MET A 8 28.10 28.82 -27.69
C MET A 8 27.68 27.69 -26.74
N SER A 9 26.40 27.65 -26.35
CA SER A 9 25.83 26.56 -25.55
C SER A 9 24.76 25.80 -26.34
N GLY A 10 24.71 24.48 -26.25
CA GLY A 10 23.68 23.67 -26.93
C GLY A 10 24.02 22.18 -27.00
N ASN A 11 23.06 21.36 -27.46
CA ASN A 11 23.13 19.89 -27.44
C ASN A 11 23.19 19.27 -28.87
N GLY A 12 23.91 19.93 -29.79
CA GLY A 12 23.98 19.56 -31.20
C GLY A 12 25.29 18.88 -31.60
N SER A 13 25.31 18.15 -32.72
CA SER A 13 26.52 17.45 -33.19
C SER A 13 27.56 18.36 -33.87
N TYR A 14 27.15 19.51 -34.39
CA TYR A 14 28.01 20.53 -34.98
C TYR A 14 27.57 21.92 -34.53
N GLN A 15 28.52 22.75 -34.11
CA GLN A 15 28.27 24.16 -33.83
C GLN A 15 29.32 25.03 -34.50
N TYR A 16 28.86 26.13 -35.12
CA TYR A 16 29.71 27.12 -35.77
C TYR A 16 29.47 28.49 -35.14
N GLY A 17 30.52 29.18 -34.70
CA GLY A 17 30.40 30.56 -34.24
C GLY A 17 30.10 31.49 -35.41
N PHE A 18 30.92 31.40 -36.45
CA PHE A 18 30.75 32.15 -37.70
C PHE A 18 30.97 31.27 -38.94
N TRP A 19 30.03 31.34 -39.88
CA TRP A 19 30.13 30.70 -41.20
C TRP A 19 30.46 31.76 -42.26
N LEU A 20 31.65 31.68 -42.85
CA LEU A 20 32.17 32.66 -43.82
C LEU A 20 32.21 32.13 -45.27
N GLY A 21 31.50 31.01 -45.50
CA GLY A 21 31.40 30.37 -46.81
C GLY A 21 30.25 30.86 -47.68
N PRO A 22 30.25 30.54 -48.98
CA PRO A 22 29.08 30.73 -49.84
C PRO A 22 27.88 29.89 -49.35
N GLY A 23 26.67 30.41 -49.50
CA GLY A 23 25.45 29.69 -49.13
C GLY A 23 25.24 28.42 -49.98
N ILE A 24 24.71 27.36 -49.36
CA ILE A 24 24.24 26.03 -49.87
C ILE A 24 25.01 25.26 -50.99
N TYR A 25 25.92 25.86 -51.77
CA TYR A 25 26.56 25.24 -52.93
C TYR A 25 28.07 25.44 -52.99
N TYR A 26 28.76 24.34 -53.28
CA TYR A 26 30.20 24.26 -53.52
C TYR A 26 30.59 25.06 -54.78
N GLY A 27 31.55 26.00 -54.66
CA GLY A 27 32.21 26.64 -55.83
C GLY A 27 32.06 28.16 -55.98
N GLN A 28 31.45 28.87 -55.03
CA GLN A 28 31.42 30.33 -55.01
C GLN A 28 32.48 30.90 -54.06
N ALA A 29 32.90 32.15 -54.29
CA ALA A 29 33.86 32.81 -53.42
C ALA A 29 33.26 33.11 -52.03
N GLY A 30 34.01 32.85 -50.97
CA GLY A 30 33.69 33.22 -49.59
C GLY A 30 33.85 34.72 -49.32
N ALA A 31 33.44 35.16 -48.14
CA ALA A 31 33.58 36.55 -47.72
C ALA A 31 35.03 36.86 -47.27
N ALA A 32 35.45 38.12 -47.38
CA ALA A 32 36.73 38.64 -46.87
C ALA A 32 36.54 39.64 -45.70
N PRO A 33 36.00 39.21 -44.55
CA PRO A 33 35.77 40.10 -43.41
C PRO A 33 37.03 40.34 -42.57
N ILE A 34 36.97 41.42 -41.77
CA ILE A 34 37.93 41.74 -40.70
C ILE A 34 37.25 41.53 -39.35
N PHE A 35 37.85 40.73 -38.47
CA PHE A 35 37.47 40.54 -37.06
C PHE A 35 38.54 41.16 -36.17
N ASP A 36 38.11 41.96 -35.19
CA ASP A 36 39.02 42.73 -34.34
C ASP A 36 38.48 42.73 -32.90
N GLY A 37 39.12 42.08 -31.94
CA GLY A 37 38.60 42.00 -30.57
C GLY A 37 37.41 41.04 -30.43
N VAL A 38 37.41 39.91 -31.15
CA VAL A 38 36.29 38.94 -31.08
C VAL A 38 36.69 37.75 -30.21
N THR A 39 35.87 37.46 -29.20
CA THR A 39 36.02 36.31 -28.30
C THR A 39 34.98 35.24 -28.64
N VAL A 40 35.38 33.99 -28.77
CA VAL A 40 34.49 32.85 -28.96
C VAL A 40 34.77 31.77 -27.92
N GLU A 41 33.75 31.46 -27.11
CA GLU A 41 33.77 30.42 -26.08
C GLU A 41 32.86 29.27 -26.51
N THR A 42 33.40 28.05 -26.59
CA THR A 42 32.63 26.87 -27.01
C THR A 42 32.17 26.00 -25.84
N GLY A 43 30.91 25.58 -25.85
CA GLY A 43 30.30 24.73 -24.82
C GLY A 43 30.27 23.22 -25.16
N GLU A 44 29.30 22.51 -24.59
CA GLU A 44 29.31 21.03 -24.48
C GLU A 44 28.83 20.25 -25.73
N SER A 45 28.66 20.92 -26.86
CA SER A 45 28.27 20.27 -28.11
C SER A 45 29.40 19.45 -28.75
N GLY A 46 29.05 18.62 -29.74
CA GLY A 46 29.94 17.68 -30.43
C GLY A 46 31.17 18.33 -31.09
N ASN A 47 31.18 18.49 -32.41
CA ASN A 47 32.29 19.17 -33.10
C ASN A 47 32.04 20.69 -33.07
N ASN A 48 32.88 21.44 -32.38
CA ASN A 48 32.78 22.90 -32.28
C ASN A 48 33.79 23.59 -33.20
N ILE A 49 33.35 24.58 -33.98
CA ILE A 49 34.19 25.38 -34.88
C ILE A 49 33.90 26.85 -34.60
N ALA A 50 34.84 27.62 -34.07
CA ALA A 50 34.58 29.04 -33.83
C ALA A 50 34.41 29.79 -35.15
N PHE A 51 35.31 29.59 -36.13
CA PHE A 51 35.18 30.17 -37.47
C PHE A 51 35.37 29.14 -38.58
N MET A 52 34.41 29.06 -39.49
CA MET A 52 34.51 28.27 -40.72
C MET A 52 34.70 29.19 -41.92
N CYS A 53 35.93 29.23 -42.45
CA CYS A 53 36.27 29.97 -43.67
C CYS A 53 36.22 28.99 -44.85
N TYR A 54 35.23 29.12 -45.75
CA TYR A 54 35.03 28.14 -46.82
C TYR A 54 35.05 28.78 -48.21
N GLY A 55 35.93 28.27 -49.08
CA GLY A 55 36.12 28.74 -50.45
C GLY A 55 37.04 29.96 -50.58
N PRO A 56 37.46 30.31 -51.81
CA PRO A 56 38.39 31.42 -52.07
C PRO A 56 37.70 32.75 -51.79
N ALA A 57 38.43 33.74 -51.26
CA ALA A 57 37.89 35.08 -50.99
C ALA A 57 38.58 36.12 -51.91
N PRO A 58 37.90 37.24 -52.24
CA PRO A 58 38.48 38.27 -53.10
C PRO A 58 39.64 39.02 -52.43
N GLU A 59 39.66 39.06 -51.10
CA GLU A 59 40.68 39.71 -50.26
C GLU A 59 40.99 38.79 -49.06
N PRO A 60 42.07 39.03 -48.29
CA PRO A 60 42.38 38.27 -47.09
C PRO A 60 41.27 38.36 -46.04
N ILE A 61 40.97 37.22 -45.39
CA ILE A 61 40.19 37.19 -44.15
C ILE A 61 41.13 37.57 -43.01
N ILE A 62 40.77 38.57 -42.21
CA ILE A 62 41.66 39.11 -41.17
C ILE A 62 41.06 38.84 -39.79
N PHE A 63 41.86 38.26 -38.92
CA PHE A 63 41.62 38.10 -37.48
C PHE A 63 42.66 38.92 -36.74
N ASN A 64 42.20 39.86 -35.92
CA ASN A 64 43.03 40.75 -35.13
C ASN A 64 42.53 40.72 -33.68
N ASN A 65 43.40 40.64 -32.68
CA ASN A 65 43.01 40.72 -31.26
C ASN A 65 41.88 39.73 -30.87
N CYS A 66 41.84 38.53 -31.46
CA CYS A 66 40.73 37.58 -31.25
C CYS A 66 41.10 36.49 -30.24
N VAL A 67 40.14 36.07 -29.41
CA VAL A 67 40.32 35.02 -28.40
C VAL A 67 39.43 33.82 -28.71
N PHE A 68 40.01 32.62 -28.69
CA PHE A 68 39.32 31.36 -28.92
C PHE A 68 39.47 30.48 -27.69
N ARG A 69 38.37 30.25 -26.97
CA ARG A 69 38.37 29.47 -25.73
C ARG A 69 37.58 28.18 -25.86
N GLY A 70 38.20 27.07 -25.48
CA GLY A 70 37.56 25.77 -25.36
C GLY A 70 36.93 25.53 -24.01
N LYS A 71 36.62 24.26 -23.72
CA LYS A 71 36.16 23.82 -22.40
C LYS A 71 37.10 22.69 -21.92
N PRO A 72 37.94 22.92 -20.89
CA PRO A 72 38.86 21.93 -20.35
C PRO A 72 38.13 20.68 -19.86
N GLY A 73 38.83 19.55 -19.81
CA GLY A 73 38.30 18.29 -19.26
C GLY A 73 37.24 17.58 -20.11
N LYS A 74 36.80 18.16 -21.24
CA LYS A 74 35.81 17.55 -22.12
C LYS A 74 36.49 16.77 -23.26
N SER A 75 35.86 15.66 -23.68
CA SER A 75 36.35 14.83 -24.81
C SER A 75 35.72 15.21 -26.16
N VAL A 76 35.28 16.46 -26.33
CA VAL A 76 34.62 16.96 -27.55
C VAL A 76 35.61 17.67 -28.48
N PRO A 77 35.64 17.41 -29.80
CA PRO A 77 36.58 18.09 -30.71
C PRO A 77 36.28 19.58 -30.91
N MET A 78 37.31 20.43 -30.90
CA MET A 78 37.17 21.88 -31.13
C MET A 78 38.17 22.42 -32.17
N ARG A 79 37.74 23.37 -33.01
CA ARG A 79 38.60 24.13 -33.91
C ARG A 79 38.41 25.63 -33.69
N GLY A 80 39.49 26.37 -33.46
CA GLY A 80 39.42 27.83 -33.41
C GLY A 80 39.08 28.39 -34.79
N ILE A 81 40.02 28.28 -35.73
CA ILE A 81 39.80 28.69 -37.12
C ILE A 81 39.90 27.47 -38.02
N TYR A 82 38.87 27.19 -38.80
CA TYR A 82 38.90 26.15 -39.82
C TYR A 82 38.73 26.79 -41.20
N ALA A 83 39.84 26.91 -41.93
CA ALA A 83 39.88 27.41 -43.30
C ALA A 83 39.97 26.25 -44.30
N MET A 84 39.07 26.24 -45.28
CA MET A 84 39.01 25.26 -46.36
C MET A 84 38.92 26.01 -47.68
N ASP A 85 39.94 25.84 -48.53
CA ASP A 85 40.05 26.45 -49.85
C ASP A 85 40.02 28.00 -49.87
N SER A 86 40.27 28.66 -48.73
CA SER A 86 40.44 30.13 -48.65
C SER A 86 41.77 30.57 -49.25
N SER A 87 41.78 31.63 -50.06
CA SER A 87 42.97 32.09 -50.81
C SER A 87 43.97 32.86 -49.94
N ALA A 88 43.50 33.62 -48.95
CA ALA A 88 44.35 34.40 -48.06
C ALA A 88 43.76 34.55 -46.65
N LEU A 89 44.61 34.44 -45.62
CA LEU A 89 44.25 34.52 -44.20
C LEU A 89 45.34 35.26 -43.42
N GLN A 90 44.94 36.21 -42.56
CA GLN A 90 45.81 36.89 -41.61
C GLN A 90 45.27 36.70 -40.19
N ILE A 91 46.12 36.19 -39.29
CA ILE A 91 45.80 35.95 -37.87
C ILE A 91 46.85 36.68 -37.04
N ILE A 92 46.43 37.75 -36.38
CA ILE A 92 47.32 38.71 -35.71
C ILE A 92 46.80 38.92 -34.29
N ASN A 93 47.69 38.88 -33.29
CA ASN A 93 47.31 39.13 -31.88
C ASN A 93 46.19 38.19 -31.39
N CYS A 94 46.25 36.90 -31.69
CA CYS A 94 45.18 35.96 -31.34
C CYS A 94 45.61 34.95 -30.27
N SER A 95 44.70 34.65 -29.33
CA SER A 95 44.93 33.69 -28.26
C SER A 95 44.02 32.47 -28.39
N PHE A 96 44.58 31.28 -28.24
CA PHE A 96 43.90 30.00 -28.27
C PHE A 96 44.09 29.30 -26.92
N LEU A 97 43.00 29.20 -26.16
CA LEU A 97 43.01 28.87 -24.74
C LEU A 97 42.07 27.70 -24.44
N ASP A 98 42.40 26.87 -23.44
CA ASP A 98 41.49 25.91 -22.81
C ASP A 98 40.90 24.86 -23.75
N PHE A 99 41.66 24.43 -24.76
CA PHE A 99 41.17 23.45 -25.73
C PHE A 99 40.95 22.07 -25.08
N PRO A 100 39.84 21.38 -25.43
CA PRO A 100 39.55 20.06 -24.90
C PRO A 100 40.60 19.02 -25.31
N SER A 101 40.77 18.00 -24.47
CA SER A 101 41.71 16.89 -24.66
C SER A 101 41.21 15.84 -25.68
N ALA A 102 40.62 16.31 -26.78
CA ALA A 102 39.91 15.50 -27.76
C ALA A 102 40.70 15.29 -29.06
N PRO A 103 40.54 14.15 -29.74
CA PRO A 103 41.01 14.00 -31.11
C PRO A 103 40.45 15.13 -31.99
N TYR A 104 41.31 15.69 -32.84
CA TYR A 104 40.97 16.80 -33.74
C TYR A 104 40.70 18.17 -33.08
N ALA A 105 41.17 18.36 -31.84
CA ALA A 105 41.26 19.69 -31.23
C ALA A 105 42.44 20.48 -31.83
N TYR A 106 42.16 21.55 -32.59
CA TYR A 106 43.17 22.36 -33.31
C TYR A 106 42.92 23.85 -33.13
N GLY A 107 43.96 24.64 -32.89
CA GLY A 107 43.84 26.11 -32.87
C GLY A 107 43.42 26.61 -34.26
N VAL A 108 44.23 26.29 -35.27
CA VAL A 108 43.96 26.60 -36.68
C VAL A 108 44.00 25.33 -37.51
N GLN A 109 43.06 25.13 -38.42
CA GLN A 109 43.04 24.06 -39.40
C GLN A 109 42.89 24.61 -40.81
N LEU A 110 43.80 24.20 -41.71
CA LEU A 110 43.88 24.59 -43.11
C LEU A 110 43.66 23.36 -43.99
N HIS A 111 42.66 23.38 -44.87
CA HIS A 111 42.39 22.32 -45.84
C HIS A 111 42.44 22.85 -47.27
N SER A 112 43.27 22.25 -48.10
CA SER A 112 43.34 22.55 -49.55
C SER A 112 42.83 21.35 -50.34
N ARG A 113 41.57 21.42 -50.75
CA ARG A 113 40.86 20.38 -51.50
C ARG A 113 40.69 20.77 -52.98
N TYR A 114 40.39 22.04 -53.24
CA TYR A 114 40.10 22.58 -54.57
C TYR A 114 40.78 23.94 -54.82
N LEU A 115 41.82 24.26 -54.07
CA LEU A 115 42.54 25.53 -54.19
C LEU A 115 43.21 25.61 -55.57
N ALA A 116 42.90 26.65 -56.34
CA ALA A 116 43.39 26.82 -57.71
C ALA A 116 44.82 27.37 -57.78
N GLU A 117 45.20 28.20 -56.81
CA GLU A 117 46.50 28.86 -56.69
C GLU A 117 47.02 28.76 -55.25
N THR A 118 48.31 28.98 -55.02
CA THR A 118 48.89 28.88 -53.68
C THR A 118 48.21 29.87 -52.72
N GLY A 119 47.64 29.36 -51.63
CA GLY A 119 47.01 30.19 -50.61
C GLY A 119 48.04 30.79 -49.66
N LEU A 120 47.80 31.99 -49.15
CA LEU A 120 48.71 32.70 -48.24
C LEU A 120 48.13 32.74 -46.83
N VAL A 121 48.87 32.27 -45.83
CA VAL A 121 48.47 32.36 -44.42
C VAL A 121 49.57 33.04 -43.62
N GLU A 122 49.21 34.15 -42.98
CA GLU A 122 50.07 34.88 -42.05
C GLU A 122 49.55 34.72 -40.63
N ILE A 123 50.42 34.27 -39.73
CA ILE A 123 50.13 34.13 -38.31
C ILE A 123 51.22 34.88 -37.54
N ALA A 124 50.84 35.89 -36.78
CA ALA A 124 51.79 36.75 -36.06
C ALA A 124 51.28 37.10 -34.67
N ASN A 125 52.17 37.16 -33.68
CA ASN A 125 51.84 37.61 -32.32
C ASN A 125 50.71 36.80 -31.66
N CYS A 126 50.72 35.48 -31.82
CA CYS A 126 49.65 34.62 -31.30
C CYS A 126 50.12 33.75 -30.13
N LEU A 127 49.18 33.38 -29.27
CA LEU A 127 49.40 32.54 -28.09
C LEU A 127 48.59 31.24 -28.20
N TRP A 128 49.24 30.11 -27.93
CA TRP A 128 48.60 28.84 -27.61
C TRP A 128 48.99 28.42 -26.19
N ASP A 129 48.01 28.13 -25.36
CA ASP A 129 48.23 27.72 -23.97
C ASP A 129 48.65 26.24 -23.85
N SER A 130 48.84 25.80 -22.61
CA SER A 130 49.25 24.44 -22.29
C SER A 130 48.23 23.36 -22.69
N SER A 131 46.97 23.71 -22.97
CA SER A 131 45.94 22.75 -23.40
C SER A 131 46.32 21.98 -24.67
N PHE A 132 47.15 22.58 -25.52
CA PHE A 132 47.74 21.94 -26.69
C PHE A 132 48.89 20.98 -26.37
N THR A 133 49.12 20.58 -25.11
CA THR A 133 50.12 19.56 -24.74
C THR A 133 49.52 18.23 -24.29
N ALA A 134 48.24 18.21 -23.90
CA ALA A 134 47.77 17.26 -22.89
C ALA A 134 47.22 15.92 -23.41
N SER A 135 47.02 15.68 -24.72
CA SER A 135 46.18 14.51 -25.12
C SER A 135 46.31 13.92 -26.54
N ASN A 136 47.28 14.32 -27.34
CA ASN A 136 47.50 13.74 -28.66
C ASN A 136 48.99 13.43 -28.81
N PRO A 137 49.43 12.26 -29.34
CA PRO A 137 50.86 11.95 -29.50
C PRO A 137 51.65 12.98 -30.34
N THR A 138 50.95 13.88 -31.05
CA THR A 138 51.51 15.09 -31.67
C THR A 138 50.42 16.18 -31.77
N PRO A 139 50.20 17.00 -30.74
CA PRO A 139 49.11 17.97 -30.74
C PRO A 139 49.44 19.15 -31.69
N PRO A 140 48.62 19.42 -32.72
CA PRO A 140 48.86 20.56 -33.61
C PRO A 140 48.02 21.75 -33.20
N PHE A 141 48.67 22.80 -32.70
CA PHE A 141 48.08 24.14 -32.63
C PHE A 141 47.74 24.69 -34.04
N VAL A 142 48.46 24.25 -35.08
CA VAL A 142 48.08 24.45 -36.50
C VAL A 142 48.06 23.11 -37.24
N LYS A 143 46.96 22.80 -37.96
CA LYS A 143 46.80 21.61 -38.78
C LYS A 143 46.65 21.94 -40.27
N TYR A 144 47.49 21.38 -41.16
CA TYR A 144 47.35 21.47 -42.62
C TYR A 144 47.00 20.13 -43.31
N LEU A 145 45.99 20.06 -44.20
CA LEU A 145 45.77 18.90 -45.08
C LEU A 145 45.68 19.32 -46.56
N GLN A 146 46.46 18.65 -47.41
CA GLN A 146 46.47 18.84 -48.87
C GLN A 146 45.92 17.63 -49.61
N PHE A 147 45.03 17.85 -50.56
CA PHE A 147 44.55 16.82 -51.50
C PHE A 147 45.39 16.80 -52.79
N THR A 148 45.52 15.63 -53.42
CA THR A 148 46.47 15.31 -54.50
C THR A 148 46.44 16.24 -55.72
N ASN A 149 45.37 17.01 -55.93
CA ASN A 149 45.18 17.89 -57.09
C ASN A 149 44.85 19.35 -56.71
N SER A 150 45.24 19.80 -55.51
CA SER A 150 45.01 21.16 -55.01
C SER A 150 46.34 21.91 -54.84
N ALA A 151 46.34 23.22 -55.11
CA ALA A 151 47.45 24.09 -54.78
C ALA A 151 47.69 24.13 -53.25
N PRO A 152 48.96 24.34 -52.79
CA PRO A 152 49.28 24.31 -51.38
C PRO A 152 48.98 25.63 -50.65
N TYR A 153 49.06 25.61 -49.32
CA TYR A 153 49.16 26.83 -48.52
C TYR A 153 50.63 27.16 -48.23
N LEU A 154 51.00 28.43 -48.38
CA LEU A 154 52.24 29.02 -47.88
C LEU A 154 51.94 29.65 -46.51
N VAL A 155 52.50 29.08 -45.44
CA VAL A 155 52.21 29.53 -44.07
C VAL A 155 53.44 30.22 -43.49
N HIS A 156 53.27 31.49 -43.11
CA HIS A 156 54.26 32.27 -42.37
C HIS A 156 53.81 32.38 -40.91
N ILE A 157 54.67 31.95 -39.98
CA ILE A 157 54.42 32.09 -38.54
C ILE A 157 55.56 32.89 -37.93
N ALA A 158 55.22 33.99 -37.27
CA ALA A 158 56.17 34.88 -36.62
C ALA A 158 55.75 35.22 -35.19
N ASP A 159 56.74 35.48 -34.33
CA ASP A 159 56.56 36.11 -33.01
C ASP A 159 55.40 35.50 -32.24
N SER A 160 55.44 34.22 -31.89
CA SER A 160 54.29 33.54 -31.28
C SER A 160 54.72 32.63 -30.14
N ILE A 161 53.90 32.54 -29.10
CA ILE A 161 54.09 31.63 -27.96
C ILE A 161 53.34 30.34 -28.23
N MET A 162 54.06 29.22 -28.15
CA MET A 162 53.53 27.89 -28.45
C MET A 162 54.07 26.89 -27.43
N PRO A 163 53.28 25.89 -26.99
CA PRO A 163 53.76 24.96 -25.98
C PRO A 163 54.67 23.84 -26.53
N ALA A 164 54.65 23.63 -27.85
CA ALA A 164 55.48 22.63 -28.53
C ALA A 164 55.82 23.07 -29.96
N MET A 165 56.84 22.47 -30.57
CA MET A 165 57.13 22.67 -32.00
C MET A 165 56.07 21.96 -32.88
N PRO A 166 55.71 22.52 -34.05
CA PRO A 166 54.80 21.84 -34.97
C PRO A 166 55.51 20.64 -35.58
N THR A 167 54.98 19.43 -35.38
CA THR A 167 55.68 18.17 -35.68
C THR A 167 55.52 17.69 -37.13
N TRP A 168 54.76 18.38 -37.99
CA TRP A 168 54.43 17.85 -39.32
C TRP A 168 54.23 18.92 -40.42
N PHE A 169 54.76 20.12 -40.21
CA PHE A 169 54.97 21.11 -41.27
C PHE A 169 56.07 22.07 -40.79
N LEU A 170 57.10 22.29 -41.59
CA LEU A 170 57.99 23.44 -41.41
C LEU A 170 57.28 24.59 -42.14
N PRO A 171 56.71 25.60 -41.46
CA PRO A 171 56.26 26.83 -42.11
C PRO A 171 57.34 27.29 -43.08
N ASP A 172 56.94 27.68 -44.28
CA ASP A 172 57.87 28.04 -45.35
C ASP A 172 58.80 29.21 -44.93
N ALA A 173 58.40 29.97 -43.91
CA ALA A 173 59.28 30.77 -43.07
C ALA A 173 58.83 30.71 -41.58
N GLN A 174 59.78 30.54 -40.66
CA GLN A 174 59.60 30.67 -39.21
C GLN A 174 60.56 31.74 -38.68
N THR A 175 60.04 32.71 -37.93
CA THR A 175 60.85 33.72 -37.25
C THR A 175 60.35 33.92 -35.83
N ASN A 176 61.24 33.91 -34.83
CA ASN A 176 60.89 34.24 -33.44
C ASN A 176 59.73 33.40 -32.86
N LEU A 177 59.82 32.07 -32.91
CA LEU A 177 58.86 31.17 -32.24
C LEU A 177 59.33 30.84 -30.82
N TYR A 178 58.46 31.04 -29.83
CA TYR A 178 58.76 30.83 -28.41
C TYR A 178 58.09 29.55 -27.92
N ILE A 179 58.89 28.49 -27.78
CA ILE A 179 58.40 27.17 -27.37
C ILE A 179 58.42 27.07 -25.85
N THR A 180 57.32 27.48 -25.23
CA THR A 180 57.16 27.51 -23.78
C THR A 180 55.72 27.17 -23.39
N ASN A 181 55.54 26.42 -22.31
CA ASN A 181 54.24 26.23 -21.68
C ASN A 181 53.93 27.49 -20.87
N ALA A 182 53.66 28.61 -21.55
CA ALA A 182 53.29 29.85 -20.88
C ALA A 182 52.20 29.54 -19.86
N LEU A 183 52.49 29.84 -18.59
CA LEU A 183 51.55 29.66 -17.50
C LEU A 183 50.50 30.74 -17.67
N VAL A 184 49.27 30.34 -17.97
CA VAL A 184 48.17 31.22 -18.36
C VAL A 184 46.95 30.84 -17.53
N ALA A 185 46.32 31.84 -16.90
CA ALA A 185 45.05 31.68 -16.19
C ALA A 185 43.87 31.62 -17.17
N MET A 186 42.68 31.18 -16.72
CA MET A 186 41.51 30.95 -17.58
C MET A 186 41.11 32.19 -18.40
N GLY A 187 41.45 33.41 -17.95
CA GLY A 187 41.27 34.69 -18.66
C GLY A 187 42.17 34.93 -19.89
N GLY A 188 43.22 34.15 -20.08
CA GLY A 188 44.25 34.40 -21.10
C GLY A 188 45.40 35.29 -20.65
N HIS A 189 45.48 35.56 -19.34
CA HIS A 189 46.54 36.34 -18.71
C HIS A 189 47.73 35.45 -18.33
N LEU A 190 48.95 35.92 -18.58
CA LEU A 190 50.15 35.28 -18.06
C LEU A 190 50.17 35.39 -16.53
N GLN A 191 50.43 34.28 -15.86
CA GLN A 191 50.70 34.28 -14.41
C GLN A 191 52.06 34.95 -14.13
N THR A 192 52.26 35.53 -12.94
CA THR A 192 53.48 36.29 -12.59
C THR A 192 54.79 35.51 -12.80
N ASN A 193 54.75 34.17 -12.74
CA ASN A 193 55.90 33.29 -12.93
C ASN A 193 55.97 32.67 -14.34
N SER A 194 55.15 33.15 -15.27
CA SER A 194 55.04 32.57 -16.60
C SER A 194 56.34 32.74 -17.39
N PRO A 195 56.87 31.66 -17.99
CA PRO A 195 58.03 31.74 -18.88
C PRO A 195 57.76 32.47 -20.21
N GLY A 196 56.52 32.94 -20.43
CA GLY A 196 56.15 33.81 -21.54
C GLY A 196 56.39 35.30 -21.28
N ILE A 197 56.57 35.72 -20.01
CA ILE A 197 56.91 37.10 -19.66
C ILE A 197 58.32 37.42 -20.19
N ASP A 198 58.49 38.60 -20.79
CA ASP A 198 59.74 39.05 -21.44
C ASP A 198 60.27 38.09 -22.54
N ALA A 199 59.45 37.17 -23.04
CA ALA A 199 59.77 36.39 -24.23
C ALA A 199 59.50 37.25 -25.48
N GLY A 200 60.22 37.07 -26.60
CA GLY A 200 59.95 37.89 -27.80
C GLY A 200 61.16 38.29 -28.63
N GLY A 201 60.87 38.89 -29.79
CA GLY A 201 61.84 39.39 -30.78
C GLY A 201 61.62 40.88 -31.06
N SER A 202 62.63 41.57 -31.60
CA SER A 202 62.63 43.03 -31.76
C SER A 202 61.95 43.56 -33.04
N THR A 203 61.29 42.70 -33.81
CA THR A 203 60.81 43.00 -35.17
C THR A 203 59.30 42.79 -35.33
N LEU A 204 58.50 43.73 -34.79
CA LEU A 204 57.11 44.16 -35.13
C LEU A 204 56.03 44.07 -34.02
N THR A 205 55.00 44.93 -34.21
CA THR A 205 53.85 45.44 -33.39
C THR A 205 54.16 46.45 -32.26
N LEU A 206 53.37 47.54 -32.20
CA LEU A 206 53.38 48.54 -31.11
C LEU A 206 52.77 47.99 -29.81
N ALA A 207 52.14 46.82 -29.88
CA ALA A 207 51.42 46.20 -28.78
C ALA A 207 51.72 44.69 -28.66
N ASP A 208 51.63 44.15 -27.45
CA ASP A 208 51.73 42.72 -27.10
C ASP A 208 50.50 41.91 -27.59
N PHE A 209 50.41 40.61 -27.27
CA PHE A 209 49.26 39.79 -27.67
C PHE A 209 47.97 40.11 -26.90
N GLU A 210 48.07 40.73 -25.71
CA GLU A 210 46.92 41.26 -24.94
C GLU A 210 46.44 42.62 -25.46
N GLY A 211 47.16 43.22 -26.42
CA GLY A 211 46.84 44.51 -27.03
C GLY A 211 47.35 45.71 -26.25
N GLN A 212 48.19 45.52 -25.24
CA GLN A 212 48.83 46.57 -24.46
C GLN A 212 50.06 47.12 -25.22
N PRO A 213 50.40 48.41 -25.08
CA PRO A 213 51.61 48.95 -25.71
C PRO A 213 52.87 48.22 -25.23
N ARG A 214 53.79 47.85 -26.14
CA ARG A 214 55.09 47.30 -25.74
C ARG A 214 55.93 48.39 -25.06
N ASP A 215 56.40 48.15 -23.86
CA ASP A 215 57.23 49.07 -23.08
C ASP A 215 58.71 48.61 -22.98
N ALA A 216 59.00 47.33 -23.24
CA ALA A 216 60.33 46.73 -23.23
C ALA A 216 60.67 45.89 -24.48
N THR A 217 61.95 45.55 -24.66
CA THR A 217 62.40 44.55 -25.64
C THR A 217 63.40 43.59 -25.00
N PRO A 218 63.24 42.25 -25.17
CA PRO A 218 62.11 41.56 -25.79
C PRO A 218 60.89 41.47 -24.86
N ASP A 219 59.70 41.79 -25.35
CA ASP A 219 58.43 41.64 -24.63
C ASP A 219 57.32 41.34 -25.63
N ILE A 220 56.67 40.16 -25.50
CA ILE A 220 55.54 39.71 -26.31
C ILE A 220 54.24 39.59 -25.50
N GLY A 221 54.29 39.77 -24.18
CA GLY A 221 53.18 39.56 -23.26
C GLY A 221 53.39 40.31 -21.96
N ALA A 222 52.31 40.89 -21.44
CA ALA A 222 52.28 41.92 -20.41
C ALA A 222 53.34 41.78 -19.30
N ASP A 223 54.35 42.66 -19.30
CA ASP A 223 55.20 42.94 -18.13
C ASP A 223 54.53 43.96 -17.17
N GLU A 224 53.38 44.52 -17.57
CA GLU A 224 52.57 45.44 -16.78
C GLU A 224 51.51 44.72 -15.91
N TYR A 225 51.96 43.75 -15.11
CA TYR A 225 51.18 43.11 -14.03
C TYR A 225 50.64 44.10 -12.96
N ALA A 226 50.88 45.41 -13.12
CA ALA A 226 50.46 46.44 -12.19
C ALA A 226 48.95 46.81 -12.27
N ALA A 227 48.20 46.25 -13.23
CA ALA A 227 46.81 46.65 -13.48
C ALA A 227 45.71 45.67 -13.04
N LEU A 228 45.99 44.38 -12.81
CA LEU A 228 45.09 43.51 -12.03
C LEU A 228 45.38 43.78 -10.55
N GLY A 229 44.85 44.89 -10.03
CA GLY A 229 45.16 45.35 -8.67
C GLY A 229 44.64 44.40 -7.58
N ALA A 230 44.61 44.88 -6.34
CA ALA A 230 43.75 44.30 -5.29
C ALA A 230 42.23 44.57 -5.55
N GLY A 231 41.87 44.80 -6.82
CA GLY A 231 40.48 44.95 -7.27
C GLY A 231 39.82 43.59 -7.39
N ASP A 232 38.52 43.62 -7.63
CA ASP A 232 37.62 42.49 -7.83
C ASP A 232 36.71 42.94 -8.98
N THR A 233 37.17 42.67 -10.21
CA THR A 233 36.64 43.30 -11.42
C THR A 233 35.26 42.75 -11.79
N ASP A 234 34.99 41.49 -11.50
CA ASP A 234 33.69 40.86 -11.74
C ASP A 234 32.76 40.82 -10.51
N GLY A 235 33.27 41.16 -9.32
CA GLY A 235 32.51 41.39 -8.10
C GLY A 235 32.15 40.12 -7.34
N ASP A 236 32.90 39.05 -7.49
CA ASP A 236 32.61 37.73 -6.92
C ASP A 236 33.17 37.52 -5.49
N GLY A 237 33.98 38.47 -5.02
CA GLY A 237 34.61 38.48 -3.71
C GLY A 237 36.05 37.96 -3.68
N LEU A 238 36.61 37.57 -4.83
CA LEU A 238 38.01 37.23 -5.04
C LEU A 238 38.71 38.41 -5.72
N SER A 239 39.99 38.64 -5.40
CA SER A 239 40.71 39.74 -6.06
C SER A 239 41.29 39.27 -7.39
N ASP A 240 41.34 40.14 -8.40
CA ASP A 240 41.88 39.83 -9.74
C ASP A 240 43.25 39.14 -9.70
N SER A 241 44.14 39.59 -8.79
CA SER A 241 45.47 38.98 -8.60
C SER A 241 45.43 37.59 -7.96
N SER A 242 44.48 37.34 -7.06
CA SER A 242 44.28 36.00 -6.47
C SER A 242 43.74 35.02 -7.51
N GLU A 243 42.79 35.48 -8.32
CA GLU A 243 42.23 34.68 -9.41
C GLU A 243 43.31 34.23 -10.39
N VAL A 244 44.15 35.16 -10.87
CA VAL A 244 45.19 34.83 -11.85
C VAL A 244 46.36 34.04 -11.23
N ASP A 245 46.93 34.47 -10.11
CA ASP A 245 48.17 33.87 -9.56
C ASP A 245 47.95 32.69 -8.63
N THR A 246 46.80 32.64 -7.93
CA THR A 246 46.56 31.62 -6.90
C THR A 246 45.63 30.51 -7.39
N TYR A 247 44.51 30.89 -8.02
CA TYR A 247 43.45 29.95 -8.36
C TYR A 247 43.41 29.57 -9.85
N GLY A 248 44.04 30.37 -10.72
CA GLY A 248 44.04 30.16 -12.16
C GLY A 248 42.70 30.47 -12.84
N THR A 249 41.82 31.23 -12.19
CA THR A 249 40.48 31.62 -12.66
C THR A 249 40.50 32.89 -13.53
N ASP A 250 39.35 33.33 -14.03
CA ASP A 250 39.20 34.46 -14.95
C ASP A 250 38.68 35.71 -14.22
N PRO A 251 39.51 36.77 -14.04
CA PRO A 251 39.16 37.96 -13.25
C PRO A 251 38.03 38.83 -13.83
N TYR A 252 37.50 38.45 -15.00
CA TYR A 252 36.36 39.12 -15.63
C TYR A 252 35.09 38.25 -15.59
N ARG A 253 35.10 37.14 -14.86
CA ARG A 253 34.00 36.18 -14.83
C ARG A 253 33.86 35.55 -13.44
N ALA A 254 32.84 36.04 -12.75
CA ALA A 254 32.50 35.64 -11.38
C ALA A 254 32.25 34.15 -11.12
N ASP A 255 32.18 33.30 -12.15
CA ASP A 255 32.00 31.84 -12.10
C ASP A 255 32.81 31.31 -13.28
N SER A 256 34.07 30.94 -13.05
CA SER A 256 35.05 30.62 -14.08
C SER A 256 34.76 29.28 -14.76
N ASP A 257 34.42 28.26 -14.00
CA ASP A 257 34.23 26.89 -14.51
C ASP A 257 32.83 26.62 -15.10
N GLY A 258 31.86 27.49 -14.79
CA GLY A 258 30.51 27.51 -15.32
C GLY A 258 29.52 26.59 -14.62
N ASP A 259 29.73 26.25 -13.35
CA ASP A 259 28.79 25.46 -12.55
C ASP A 259 27.69 26.28 -11.85
N ASN A 260 27.74 27.62 -11.97
CA ASN A 260 26.89 28.65 -11.34
C ASN A 260 27.17 28.94 -9.86
N ILE A 261 28.31 28.50 -9.33
CA ILE A 261 28.83 28.91 -8.02
C ILE A 261 29.92 29.95 -8.27
N PRO A 262 29.90 31.12 -7.60
CA PRO A 262 30.94 32.11 -7.81
C PRO A 262 32.30 31.68 -7.25
N ASP A 263 33.41 31.99 -7.92
CA ASP A 263 34.75 31.53 -7.55
C ASP A 263 35.12 31.97 -6.11
N GLY A 264 34.73 33.19 -5.72
CA GLY A 264 34.87 33.69 -4.35
C GLY A 264 34.10 32.87 -3.29
N THR A 265 32.96 32.27 -3.65
CA THR A 265 32.20 31.37 -2.78
C THR A 265 32.89 30.02 -2.65
N GLU A 266 33.34 29.47 -3.78
CA GLU A 266 34.09 28.22 -3.83
C GLU A 266 35.39 28.26 -3.03
N ALA A 267 36.12 29.37 -3.12
CA ALA A 267 37.31 29.62 -2.32
C ALA A 267 37.01 29.62 -0.81
N ALA A 268 35.87 30.17 -0.41
CA ALA A 268 35.43 30.18 1.00
C ALA A 268 35.01 28.78 1.49
N ASP A 269 34.40 27.98 0.62
CA ASP A 269 34.01 26.59 0.90
C ASP A 269 35.17 25.59 0.77
N GLY A 270 36.30 26.02 0.20
CA GLY A 270 37.48 25.19 -0.03
C GLY A 270 37.28 24.16 -1.14
N THR A 271 36.42 24.47 -2.11
CA THR A 271 36.22 23.69 -3.33
C THR A 271 37.24 24.10 -4.41
N ASP A 272 37.36 23.32 -5.48
CA ASP A 272 38.23 23.61 -6.62
C ASP A 272 37.49 24.48 -7.64
N LEU A 273 37.87 25.76 -7.71
CA LEU A 273 37.29 26.83 -8.55
C LEU A 273 37.41 26.57 -10.07
N THR A 274 38.12 25.50 -10.45
CA THR A 274 38.37 25.14 -11.85
C THR A 274 37.69 23.81 -12.23
N ASP A 275 37.05 23.14 -11.27
CA ASP A 275 36.36 21.86 -11.47
C ASP A 275 34.86 21.98 -11.17
N PRO A 276 34.00 21.97 -12.20
CA PRO A 276 32.54 22.13 -12.02
C PRO A 276 31.87 20.90 -11.35
N ALA A 277 32.66 19.89 -10.97
CA ALA A 277 32.25 18.75 -10.16
C ALA A 277 32.69 18.86 -8.68
N SER A 278 33.25 20.00 -8.28
CA SER A 278 33.72 20.28 -6.93
C SER A 278 32.81 21.27 -6.20
N TYR A 279 31.85 20.79 -5.40
CA TYR A 279 30.89 21.66 -4.71
C TYR A 279 30.51 21.13 -3.32
N ARG A 280 29.97 22.01 -2.46
CA ARG A 280 29.47 21.68 -1.11
C ARG A 280 27.96 21.84 -1.02
N PHE A 281 27.28 20.94 -0.32
CA PHE A 281 25.83 21.02 -0.08
C PHE A 281 25.39 20.30 1.21
N GLU A 282 24.22 20.65 1.72
CA GLU A 282 23.63 20.00 2.90
C GLU A 282 22.49 19.04 2.53
N VAL A 283 22.44 17.88 3.18
CA VAL A 283 21.27 16.99 3.18
C VAL A 283 20.55 17.09 4.52
N LEU A 284 19.32 17.60 4.48
CA LEU A 284 18.41 17.60 5.60
C LEU A 284 17.50 16.38 5.55
N GLY A 285 17.15 15.84 6.70
CA GLY A 285 16.12 14.81 6.70
C GLY A 285 15.56 14.48 8.06
N VAL A 286 14.63 13.52 8.04
CA VAL A 286 14.00 12.99 9.26
C VAL A 286 14.17 11.49 9.26
N ALA A 287 14.67 10.94 10.36
CA ALA A 287 14.72 9.50 10.57
C ALA A 287 13.86 9.14 11.79
N THR A 288 12.85 8.31 11.56
CA THR A 288 11.89 7.88 12.58
C THR A 288 12.10 6.39 12.85
N ASN A 289 12.47 6.06 14.08
CA ASN A 289 12.58 4.68 14.53
C ASN A 289 11.19 4.21 15.01
N GLN A 290 10.59 3.27 14.29
CA GLN A 290 9.30 2.65 14.65
C GLN A 290 9.44 1.21 15.14
N THR A 291 10.66 0.72 15.34
CA THR A 291 10.92 -0.63 15.85
C THR A 291 10.51 -0.83 17.33
N GLY A 292 10.09 0.24 18.01
CA GLY A 292 9.74 0.24 19.44
C GLY A 292 10.95 0.28 20.39
N ASN A 293 12.18 0.22 19.87
CA ASN A 293 13.41 0.34 20.64
C ASN A 293 13.87 1.81 20.76
N SER A 294 14.54 2.16 21.86
CA SER A 294 15.20 3.44 22.09
C SER A 294 16.62 3.55 21.48
N SER A 295 17.08 2.54 20.72
CA SER A 295 18.38 2.59 20.05
C SER A 295 18.49 3.84 19.17
N PRO A 296 19.66 4.53 19.19
CA PRO A 296 19.88 5.71 18.38
C PRO A 296 19.87 5.35 16.89
N VAL A 297 19.37 6.28 16.07
CA VAL A 297 19.43 6.15 14.61
C VAL A 297 20.69 6.86 14.12
N TRP A 298 21.45 6.16 13.29
CA TRP A 298 22.66 6.64 12.66
C TRP A 298 22.43 6.92 11.19
N ILE A 299 23.08 7.95 10.67
CA ILE A 299 23.02 8.36 9.26
C ILE A 299 24.39 8.11 8.64
N CYS A 300 24.40 7.49 7.47
CA CYS A 300 25.60 7.28 6.68
C CYS A 300 25.37 7.71 5.23
N ARG A 301 26.46 7.83 4.46
CA ARG A 301 26.39 8.17 3.05
C ARG A 301 27.34 7.33 2.22
N ARG A 302 27.13 7.24 0.91
CA ARG A 302 28.11 6.68 -0.03
C ARG A 302 27.89 7.24 -1.43
N TRP A 303 28.94 7.19 -2.25
CA TRP A 303 28.85 7.48 -3.67
C TRP A 303 28.70 6.18 -4.47
N GLY A 304 27.66 6.09 -5.30
CA GLY A 304 27.37 4.89 -6.09
C GLY A 304 27.30 3.61 -5.24
N ALA A 305 28.02 2.57 -5.68
CA ALA A 305 28.15 1.29 -4.99
C ALA A 305 29.35 1.20 -4.04
N GLY A 306 29.96 2.34 -3.68
CA GLY A 306 31.09 2.40 -2.76
C GLY A 306 30.74 1.99 -1.32
N ALA A 307 31.76 1.97 -0.45
CA ALA A 307 31.58 1.75 0.97
C ALA A 307 30.79 2.88 1.63
N TRP A 308 30.03 2.56 2.69
CA TRP A 308 29.35 3.55 3.52
C TRP A 308 30.39 4.38 4.30
N ASP A 309 30.42 5.68 4.04
CA ASP A 309 31.09 6.70 4.83
C ASP A 309 30.22 7.00 6.06
N THR A 310 30.76 6.66 7.23
CA THR A 310 30.06 6.72 8.53
C THR A 310 30.33 8.02 9.29
N ASN A 311 30.96 9.02 8.65
CA ASN A 311 31.11 10.34 9.25
C ASN A 311 29.76 11.08 9.23
N THR A 312 28.89 10.91 10.24
CA THR A 312 28.01 11.96 10.84
C THR A 312 26.99 11.45 11.88
N ALA A 313 26.66 12.40 12.78
CA ALA A 313 25.45 12.60 13.60
C ALA A 313 24.61 11.39 14.07
N ALA A 314 24.62 11.16 15.38
CA ALA A 314 23.59 10.40 16.09
C ALA A 314 22.35 11.29 16.33
N ILE A 315 21.15 10.79 16.02
CA ILE A 315 19.90 11.41 16.48
C ILE A 315 19.26 10.49 17.52
N ALA A 316 18.79 11.07 18.63
CA ALA A 316 17.85 10.40 19.51
C ALA A 316 16.51 10.18 18.79
N THR A 317 15.85 9.04 19.07
CA THR A 317 14.57 8.58 18.52
C THR A 317 13.65 9.72 18.05
N ASN A 318 13.37 9.77 16.74
CA ASN A 318 12.48 10.74 16.07
C ASN A 318 13.03 12.17 15.94
N GLY A 319 14.08 12.36 15.15
CA GLY A 319 14.65 13.69 14.97
C GLY A 319 15.14 14.01 13.57
N ASN A 320 15.40 15.30 13.39
CA ASN A 320 15.95 15.85 12.16
C ASN A 320 17.47 15.63 12.14
N PHE A 321 18.03 15.28 10.99
CA PHE A 321 19.48 15.29 10.77
C PHE A 321 19.86 16.33 9.73
N THR A 322 21.12 16.75 9.82
CA THR A 322 21.84 17.51 8.82
C THR A 322 23.14 16.76 8.52
N LEU A 323 23.38 16.50 7.24
CA LEU A 323 24.60 15.90 6.73
C LEU A 323 25.27 16.91 5.78
N ASP A 324 26.47 17.35 6.14
CA ASP A 324 27.29 18.24 5.32
C ASP A 324 28.12 17.43 4.31
N VAL A 325 27.99 17.73 3.03
CA VAL A 325 28.56 16.94 1.93
C VAL A 325 29.49 17.78 1.06
N MET A 326 30.76 17.36 1.05
CA MET A 326 31.76 17.80 0.07
C MET A 326 31.77 16.81 -1.09
N ALA A 327 31.46 17.28 -2.30
CA ALA A 327 31.65 16.53 -3.53
C ALA A 327 32.90 17.05 -4.24
N THR A 328 33.88 16.18 -4.48
CA THR A 328 35.07 16.50 -5.27
C THR A 328 35.24 15.44 -6.36
N ASN A 329 35.37 15.86 -7.63
CA ASN A 329 35.50 14.96 -8.78
C ASN A 329 34.43 13.85 -8.84
N GLN A 330 33.21 14.08 -8.33
CA GLN A 330 32.19 13.02 -8.22
C GLN A 330 31.28 12.98 -9.46
N THR A 331 31.32 11.86 -10.18
CA THR A 331 30.41 11.58 -11.32
C THR A 331 29.24 10.66 -10.95
N ASN A 332 29.20 10.16 -9.71
CA ASN A 332 28.23 9.16 -9.25
C ASN A 332 27.12 9.79 -8.41
N THR A 333 25.97 9.13 -8.29
CA THR A 333 24.87 9.59 -7.44
C THR A 333 25.16 9.36 -5.95
N LEU A 334 24.75 10.31 -5.09
CA LEU A 334 24.84 10.17 -3.63
C LEU A 334 23.74 9.23 -3.13
N ASN A 335 24.10 8.27 -2.29
CA ASN A 335 23.17 7.45 -1.52
C ASN A 335 23.29 7.84 -0.04
N VAL A 336 22.15 8.09 0.60
CA VAL A 336 22.05 8.34 2.04
C VAL A 336 21.37 7.16 2.68
N GLY A 337 21.96 6.64 3.75
CA GLY A 337 21.47 5.49 4.51
C GLY A 337 21.13 5.88 5.94
N ALA A 338 20.16 5.18 6.52
CA ALA A 338 19.83 5.24 7.94
C ALA A 338 19.78 3.81 8.49
N PHE A 339 20.36 3.60 9.67
CA PHE A 339 20.36 2.31 10.36
C PHE A 339 20.28 2.49 11.87
N CYS A 340 19.80 1.47 12.56
CA CYS A 340 19.84 1.37 14.02
C CYS A 340 21.08 0.56 14.39
N ASP A 341 21.96 1.10 15.23
CA ASP A 341 23.15 0.39 15.70
C ASP A 341 22.77 -0.57 16.85
N TYR A 342 22.53 -1.83 16.52
CA TYR A 342 22.07 -2.84 17.48
C TYR A 342 23.22 -3.46 18.25
N ASN A 343 24.38 -3.65 17.61
CA ASN A 343 25.54 -4.28 18.22
C ASN A 343 26.52 -3.27 18.86
N THR A 344 26.21 -1.98 18.78
CA THR A 344 26.94 -0.84 19.39
C THR A 344 28.34 -0.60 18.81
N ASN A 345 28.60 -1.03 17.58
CA ASN A 345 29.89 -0.83 16.91
C ASN A 345 29.96 0.47 16.09
N CYS A 346 28.87 1.23 16.03
CA CYS A 346 28.73 2.45 15.24
C CYS A 346 28.95 2.28 13.72
N LEU A 347 28.80 1.06 13.20
CA LEU A 347 29.02 0.71 11.79
C LEU A 347 27.81 -0.05 11.23
N PRO A 348 27.41 0.22 9.98
CA PRO A 348 26.46 -0.65 9.32
C PRO A 348 27.14 -1.98 8.93
N ASP A 349 26.67 -3.10 9.47
CA ASP A 349 27.16 -4.43 9.10
C ASP A 349 26.03 -5.41 8.71
N ALA A 350 26.33 -6.71 8.70
CA ALA A 350 25.37 -7.76 8.31
C ALA A 350 24.24 -7.96 9.33
N VAL A 351 24.33 -7.34 10.52
CA VAL A 351 23.33 -7.37 11.57
C VAL A 351 22.43 -6.12 11.53
N GLU A 352 22.92 -4.99 11.01
CA GLU A 352 22.15 -3.75 10.89
C GLU A 352 21.65 -3.49 9.46
N PRO A 353 20.33 -3.65 9.18
CA PRO A 353 19.77 -3.23 7.91
C PRO A 353 19.96 -1.73 7.67
N VAL A 354 20.53 -1.38 6.52
CA VAL A 354 20.68 0.02 6.09
C VAL A 354 19.55 0.39 5.15
N TYR A 355 18.61 1.21 5.63
CA TYR A 355 17.55 1.81 4.84
C TYR A 355 18.13 2.96 4.04
N TRP A 356 18.13 2.88 2.70
CA TRP A 356 18.81 3.88 1.88
C TRP A 356 17.97 4.45 0.75
N LYS A 357 18.31 5.69 0.37
CA LYS A 357 17.71 6.42 -0.76
C LYS A 357 18.80 7.12 -1.58
N THR A 358 18.61 7.16 -2.88
CA THR A 358 19.43 7.98 -3.78
C THR A 358 18.97 9.43 -3.72
N VAL A 359 19.91 10.35 -3.54
CA VAL A 359 19.70 11.79 -3.49
C VAL A 359 20.41 12.41 -4.69
N ALA A 360 19.67 13.07 -5.57
CA ALA A 360 20.22 13.72 -6.76
C ALA A 360 20.82 15.08 -6.36
N ALA A 361 22.13 15.22 -6.31
CA ALA A 361 22.80 16.47 -5.95
C ALA A 361 22.63 17.52 -7.06
N THR A 362 21.57 18.33 -6.97
CA THR A 362 21.23 19.35 -7.98
C THR A 362 21.09 20.76 -7.38
N GLY A 363 21.77 21.04 -6.27
CA GLY A 363 21.74 22.35 -5.60
C GLY A 363 22.23 22.29 -4.15
N SER A 364 22.18 23.44 -3.45
CA SER A 364 22.80 23.65 -2.12
C SER A 364 22.07 22.94 -0.96
N LEU A 365 20.81 22.53 -1.13
CA LEU A 365 20.01 21.91 -0.07
C LEU A 365 19.15 20.75 -0.57
N MET A 366 19.34 19.58 0.04
CA MET A 366 18.65 18.34 -0.30
C MET A 366 17.78 17.84 0.86
N ARG A 367 16.71 17.09 0.56
CA ARG A 367 15.80 16.55 1.59
C ARG A 367 15.54 15.06 1.42
N THR A 368 15.54 14.31 2.51
CA THR A 368 15.15 12.89 2.53
C THR A 368 14.48 12.49 3.85
N SER A 369 13.87 11.31 3.90
CA SER A 369 13.28 10.77 5.12
C SER A 369 13.33 9.25 5.16
N PHE A 370 13.43 8.69 6.38
CA PHE A 370 13.50 7.26 6.63
C PHE A 370 12.49 6.85 7.70
N LEU A 371 11.82 5.73 7.44
CA LEU A 371 10.93 5.05 8.38
C LEU A 371 11.53 3.66 8.62
N LEU A 372 12.09 3.43 9.81
CA LEU A 372 12.77 2.18 10.15
C LEU A 372 11.78 1.30 10.88
N LYS A 373 11.33 0.23 10.22
CA LYS A 373 10.33 -0.71 10.75
C LYS A 373 10.65 -2.14 10.34
N ASP A 374 10.61 -2.42 9.04
CA ASP A 374 10.71 -3.74 8.42
C ASP A 374 11.54 -3.61 7.13
N TYR A 375 12.72 -4.22 7.09
CA TYR A 375 13.71 -4.05 6.02
C TYR A 375 13.50 -5.02 4.87
N ASP A 376 13.26 -6.29 5.18
CA ASP A 376 13.15 -7.37 4.21
C ASP A 376 11.73 -7.55 3.66
N GLY A 377 10.77 -6.75 4.17
CA GLY A 377 9.40 -6.64 3.70
C GLY A 377 8.53 -7.77 4.20
N ASP A 378 8.93 -8.40 5.30
CA ASP A 378 8.31 -9.59 5.81
C ASP A 378 7.17 -9.30 6.81
N TYR A 379 6.97 -8.02 7.18
CA TYR A 379 5.98 -7.50 8.12
C TYR A 379 6.24 -7.77 9.61
N ILE A 380 7.38 -8.35 9.97
CA ILE A 380 7.91 -8.33 11.34
C ILE A 380 8.84 -7.12 11.47
N ASP A 381 8.83 -6.50 12.65
CA ASP A 381 9.77 -5.41 12.90
C ASP A 381 11.17 -6.00 13.10
N ASP A 382 12.21 -5.53 12.39
CA ASP A 382 13.59 -6.07 12.42
C ASP A 382 14.14 -6.26 13.85
N TRP A 383 13.71 -5.41 14.79
CA TRP A 383 14.08 -5.51 16.20
C TRP A 383 13.49 -6.73 16.91
N GLN A 384 12.26 -7.10 16.59
CA GLN A 384 11.64 -8.31 17.13
C GLN A 384 12.41 -9.55 16.66
N GLU A 385 12.92 -9.54 15.43
CA GLU A 385 13.74 -10.61 14.88
C GLU A 385 15.08 -10.75 15.63
N VAL A 386 15.76 -9.63 15.88
CA VAL A 386 16.97 -9.61 16.72
C VAL A 386 16.70 -10.17 18.12
N LEU A 387 15.59 -9.77 18.77
CA LEU A 387 15.20 -10.33 20.08
C LEU A 387 14.88 -11.82 20.02
N CYS A 388 14.30 -12.29 18.93
CA CYS A 388 13.99 -13.69 18.67
C CYS A 388 15.20 -14.53 18.23
N GLY A 389 16.33 -13.89 17.89
CA GLY A 389 17.51 -14.54 17.33
C GLY A 389 17.34 -14.98 15.87
N THR A 390 16.44 -14.34 15.12
CA THR A 390 16.26 -14.54 13.68
C THR A 390 17.01 -13.47 12.87
N ASP A 391 17.05 -13.63 11.54
CA ASP A 391 17.90 -12.80 10.67
C ASP A 391 17.07 -11.64 10.06
N PRO A 392 17.26 -10.38 10.50
CA PRO A 392 16.46 -9.23 10.08
C PRO A 392 16.66 -8.82 8.60
N LEU A 393 17.51 -9.53 7.87
CA LEU A 393 17.75 -9.32 6.44
C LEU A 393 17.07 -10.39 5.58
N SER A 394 16.31 -11.31 6.17
CA SER A 394 15.81 -12.50 5.50
C SER A 394 14.33 -12.73 5.75
N ALA A 395 13.51 -12.40 4.74
CA ALA A 395 12.06 -12.55 4.78
C ALA A 395 11.56 -14.01 4.95
N SER A 396 12.48 -14.96 5.04
CA SER A 396 12.24 -16.39 5.24
C SER A 396 12.74 -16.91 6.59
N ASN A 397 13.30 -16.03 7.43
CA ASN A 397 13.84 -16.33 8.75
C ASN A 397 13.33 -15.32 9.79
N TYR A 398 12.14 -15.57 10.32
CA TYR A 398 11.42 -14.65 11.19
C TYR A 398 10.77 -15.37 12.37
N CYS A 399 10.30 -14.62 13.37
CA CYS A 399 9.49 -15.18 14.45
C CYS A 399 8.02 -14.75 14.34
N VAL A 400 7.10 -15.63 14.76
CA VAL A 400 5.66 -15.35 14.83
C VAL A 400 5.11 -15.71 16.20
N SER A 401 4.19 -14.89 16.70
CA SER A 401 3.39 -15.19 17.88
C SER A 401 1.92 -15.32 17.50
N VAL A 402 1.25 -16.35 18.00
CA VAL A 402 -0.15 -16.68 17.69
C VAL A 402 -0.88 -17.00 19.00
N SER A 403 -1.91 -16.24 19.33
CA SER A 403 -2.78 -16.52 20.47
C SER A 403 -4.25 -16.44 20.08
N GLY A 404 -5.09 -17.18 20.80
CA GLY A 404 -6.51 -17.23 20.53
C GLY A 404 -7.32 -17.85 21.65
N ILE A 405 -8.64 -17.84 21.46
CA ILE A 405 -9.60 -18.50 22.33
C ILE A 405 -10.44 -19.41 21.45
N VAL A 406 -10.48 -20.68 21.83
CA VAL A 406 -11.33 -21.72 21.27
C VAL A 406 -12.62 -21.73 22.09
N THR A 407 -13.70 -21.27 21.48
CA THR A 407 -15.04 -21.22 22.11
C THR A 407 -15.89 -22.42 21.67
N ASN A 408 -16.92 -22.76 22.45
CA ASN A 408 -17.80 -23.93 22.21
C ASN A 408 -17.10 -25.31 22.28
N VAL A 409 -15.91 -25.39 22.85
CA VAL A 409 -15.26 -26.67 23.10
C VAL A 409 -15.96 -27.35 24.27
N TYR A 410 -16.40 -28.59 24.07
CA TYR A 410 -16.83 -29.48 25.16
C TYR A 410 -15.58 -29.92 25.96
N LEU A 411 -14.98 -28.98 26.71
CA LEU A 411 -13.70 -29.16 27.43
C LEU A 411 -13.80 -30.06 28.66
N ASP A 412 -15.01 -30.44 29.07
CA ASP A 412 -15.18 -31.15 30.34
C ASP A 412 -14.53 -32.55 30.35
N THR A 413 -14.05 -33.09 29.21
CA THR A 413 -13.51 -34.46 29.14
C THR A 413 -12.34 -34.76 28.17
N GLY A 414 -11.60 -33.80 27.59
CA GLY A 414 -10.48 -34.19 26.70
C GLY A 414 -9.38 -33.16 26.42
N ASN A 415 -8.21 -33.66 25.97
CA ASN A 415 -7.06 -32.85 25.57
C ASN A 415 -7.28 -32.35 24.14
N PHE A 416 -7.59 -31.07 23.98
CA PHE A 416 -7.78 -30.46 22.67
C PHE A 416 -6.54 -29.64 22.33
N TYR A 417 -5.95 -29.87 21.17
CA TYR A 417 -4.71 -29.20 20.79
C TYR A 417 -4.93 -28.23 19.64
N VAL A 418 -4.14 -27.17 19.65
CA VAL A 418 -3.93 -26.31 18.48
C VAL A 418 -2.50 -26.55 17.99
N GLY A 419 -2.32 -26.57 16.68
CA GLY A 419 -1.04 -26.70 16.02
C GLY A 419 -0.85 -25.67 14.91
N LEU A 420 0.40 -25.26 14.68
CA LEU A 420 0.84 -24.46 13.56
C LEU A 420 1.49 -25.39 12.53
N SER A 421 1.07 -25.34 11.27
CA SER A 421 1.54 -26.22 10.20
C SER A 421 1.91 -25.43 8.95
N LEU A 422 2.93 -25.88 8.22
CA LEU A 422 3.31 -25.34 6.89
C LEU A 422 2.50 -25.95 5.74
N THR A 423 1.64 -26.92 6.04
CA THR A 423 0.85 -27.66 5.04
C THR A 423 -0.61 -27.68 5.43
N THR A 424 -1.52 -27.68 4.46
CA THR A 424 -2.98 -27.71 4.68
C THR A 424 -3.49 -29.02 5.29
N ASN A 425 -2.68 -30.08 5.28
CA ASN A 425 -3.04 -31.42 5.74
C ASN A 425 -2.31 -31.83 7.03
N ALA A 426 -1.79 -30.86 7.80
CA ALA A 426 -1.08 -31.09 9.06
C ALA A 426 0.21 -31.92 8.97
N ALA A 427 0.69 -32.26 7.76
CA ALA A 427 1.87 -33.11 7.58
C ALA A 427 3.18 -32.45 8.05
N SER A 428 3.21 -31.12 8.18
CA SER A 428 4.38 -30.34 8.57
C SER A 428 4.05 -29.39 9.73
N MET A 429 3.68 -29.96 10.88
CA MET A 429 3.50 -29.22 12.15
C MET A 429 4.83 -28.63 12.63
N VAL A 430 4.86 -27.32 12.89
CA VAL A 430 6.02 -26.56 13.40
C VAL A 430 5.90 -26.22 14.89
N ALA A 431 4.68 -26.16 15.43
CA ALA A 431 4.43 -25.98 16.87
C ALA A 431 3.07 -26.57 17.24
N VAL A 432 2.94 -27.08 18.46
CA VAL A 432 1.67 -27.59 19.02
C VAL A 432 1.55 -27.12 20.46
N THR A 433 0.33 -26.76 20.88
CA THR A 433 0.01 -26.36 22.26
C THR A 433 -1.36 -26.89 22.68
N ASN A 434 -1.54 -27.15 23.97
CA ASN A 434 -2.81 -27.58 24.52
C ASN A 434 -3.73 -26.36 24.72
N VAL A 435 -5.03 -26.55 24.49
CA VAL A 435 -6.04 -25.54 24.80
C VAL A 435 -6.36 -25.60 26.29
N ALA A 436 -6.25 -24.46 26.95
CA ALA A 436 -6.58 -24.32 28.37
C ALA A 436 -8.08 -24.57 28.63
N THR A 437 -8.43 -24.80 29.89
CA THR A 437 -9.82 -25.06 30.31
C THR A 437 -10.79 -23.91 30.05
N ASP A 438 -10.27 -22.69 29.88
CA ASP A 438 -11.05 -21.51 29.48
C ASP A 438 -11.11 -21.30 27.96
N GLY A 439 -10.57 -22.26 27.19
CA GLY A 439 -10.49 -22.21 25.74
C GLY A 439 -9.25 -21.48 25.20
N THR A 440 -8.40 -20.88 26.04
CA THR A 440 -7.27 -20.08 25.55
C THR A 440 -6.10 -20.93 25.06
N PHE A 441 -5.35 -20.44 24.06
CA PHE A 441 -4.07 -21.01 23.62
C PHE A 441 -3.09 -19.91 23.22
N ASP A 442 -1.80 -20.20 23.34
CA ASP A 442 -0.71 -19.27 22.99
C ASP A 442 0.50 -20.01 22.39
N PHE A 443 1.04 -19.42 21.34
CA PHE A 443 2.32 -19.72 20.72
C PHE A 443 3.16 -18.45 20.76
N SER A 444 4.08 -18.38 21.71
CA SER A 444 5.01 -17.25 21.83
C SER A 444 6.31 -17.51 21.07
N HIS A 445 6.69 -16.59 20.17
CA HIS A 445 8.00 -16.57 19.49
C HIS A 445 8.36 -17.87 18.74
N VAL A 446 7.46 -18.36 17.88
CA VAL A 446 7.73 -19.52 17.02
C VAL A 446 8.68 -19.10 15.90
N ILE A 447 9.89 -19.67 15.89
CA ILE A 447 10.92 -19.40 14.90
C ILE A 447 10.60 -20.15 13.59
N MET A 448 10.60 -19.41 12.48
CA MET A 448 10.32 -19.91 11.14
C MET A 448 11.61 -19.81 10.33
N THR A 449 12.20 -20.94 9.93
CA THR A 449 13.43 -20.96 9.10
C THR A 449 13.16 -21.49 7.71
N ASN A 450 13.68 -20.81 6.68
CA ASN A 450 13.50 -21.16 5.27
C ASN A 450 12.01 -21.28 4.84
N ALA A 451 11.11 -20.57 5.51
CA ALA A 451 9.68 -20.70 5.29
C ALA A 451 9.14 -19.47 4.55
N SER A 452 9.03 -19.55 3.22
CA SER A 452 8.29 -18.56 2.41
C SER A 452 6.77 -18.81 2.41
N SER A 453 6.27 -19.62 3.36
CA SER A 453 5.02 -20.36 3.24
C SER A 453 3.92 -19.80 4.14
N ILE A 454 2.68 -20.03 3.71
CA ILE A 454 1.48 -19.72 4.47
C ILE A 454 1.47 -20.59 5.74
N LEU A 455 1.27 -19.97 6.89
CA LEU A 455 1.06 -20.66 8.16
C LEU A 455 -0.40 -21.08 8.27
N TYR A 456 -0.63 -22.38 8.45
CA TYR A 456 -1.93 -22.95 8.74
C TYR A 456 -2.04 -23.19 10.23
N ILE A 457 -3.19 -22.85 10.80
CA ILE A 457 -3.46 -23.10 12.20
C ILE A 457 -4.57 -24.14 12.25
N MET A 458 -4.33 -25.16 13.05
CA MET A 458 -5.06 -26.41 13.01
C MET A 458 -5.46 -26.76 14.43
N HIS A 459 -6.61 -27.41 14.58
CA HIS A 459 -7.00 -27.97 15.85
C HIS A 459 -7.43 -29.41 15.64
N TYR A 460 -7.21 -30.22 16.67
CA TYR A 460 -7.57 -31.62 16.63
C TYR A 460 -7.91 -32.11 18.03
N ASP A 461 -8.84 -33.07 18.06
CA ASP A 461 -9.12 -33.84 19.26
C ASP A 461 -8.10 -34.98 19.36
N ASP A 462 -7.26 -34.96 20.39
CA ASP A 462 -6.24 -35.98 20.64
C ASP A 462 -6.89 -37.21 21.28
N VAL A 463 -7.65 -37.94 20.45
CA VAL A 463 -8.46 -39.10 20.84
C VAL A 463 -7.59 -40.19 21.47
N ASN A 464 -6.33 -40.31 21.05
CA ASN A 464 -5.41 -41.33 21.54
C ASN A 464 -4.42 -40.82 22.62
N THR A 465 -4.50 -39.55 23.01
CA THR A 465 -3.78 -38.88 24.10
C THR A 465 -2.26 -38.77 23.93
N ASN A 466 -1.76 -38.77 22.69
CA ASN A 466 -0.32 -38.72 22.39
C ASN A 466 0.22 -37.28 22.20
N GLY A 467 -0.65 -36.27 22.18
CA GLY A 467 -0.32 -34.86 21.99
C GLY A 467 0.13 -34.49 20.56
N MET A 468 -0.06 -35.37 19.59
CA MET A 468 0.45 -35.27 18.21
C MET A 468 -0.65 -35.63 17.22
N TRP A 469 -0.89 -34.73 16.26
CA TRP A 469 -1.85 -35.02 15.21
C TRP A 469 -1.49 -36.29 14.42
N ASP A 470 -2.44 -37.23 14.32
CA ASP A 470 -2.32 -38.38 13.42
C ASP A 470 -3.63 -38.72 12.67
N THR A 471 -3.55 -39.67 11.73
CA THR A 471 -4.67 -40.01 10.83
C THR A 471 -5.87 -40.64 11.51
N THR A 472 -5.75 -41.04 12.78
CA THR A 472 -6.86 -41.58 13.58
C THR A 472 -7.65 -40.51 14.32
N GLU A 473 -7.20 -39.26 14.23
CA GLU A 473 -7.80 -38.12 14.92
C GLU A 473 -8.62 -37.23 13.99
N LEU A 474 -9.69 -36.68 14.54
CA LEU A 474 -10.58 -35.77 13.84
C LEU A 474 -9.98 -34.36 13.90
N TYR A 475 -9.51 -33.87 12.75
CA TYR A 475 -9.06 -32.49 12.59
C TYR A 475 -10.19 -31.61 12.04
N GLY A 476 -10.31 -30.41 12.60
CA GLY A 476 -11.11 -29.35 12.00
C GLY A 476 -10.23 -28.40 11.19
N TRP A 477 -10.69 -28.04 10.00
CA TRP A 477 -9.92 -27.27 9.03
C TRP A 477 -10.43 -25.83 8.98
N ASN A 478 -9.56 -24.86 9.23
CA ASN A 478 -9.81 -23.51 8.75
C ASN A 478 -8.51 -22.82 8.31
N ALA A 479 -8.40 -22.53 7.02
CA ALA A 479 -7.24 -21.86 6.44
C ALA A 479 -7.43 -20.35 6.48
N THR A 480 -6.91 -19.67 7.50
CA THR A 480 -6.66 -18.23 7.40
C THR A 480 -5.29 -18.00 6.79
N ASN A 481 -5.26 -17.64 5.50
CA ASN A 481 -4.07 -17.04 4.88
C ASN A 481 -3.79 -15.70 5.58
N ARG A 482 -2.95 -15.67 6.61
CA ARG A 482 -2.37 -14.40 7.07
C ARG A 482 -0.92 -14.56 7.45
N SER A 483 -0.10 -13.85 6.68
CA SER A 483 1.18 -13.30 7.08
C SER A 483 1.01 -12.50 8.38
N LYS A 484 1.54 -13.08 9.46
CA LYS A 484 2.23 -12.43 10.60
C LYS A 484 1.46 -11.40 11.45
N GLY A 485 1.47 -11.66 12.76
CA GLY A 485 1.05 -10.70 13.81
C GLY A 485 -0.46 -10.51 13.95
N HIS A 486 -1.20 -11.53 14.40
CA HIS A 486 -2.62 -11.38 14.74
C HIS A 486 -3.03 -12.21 15.96
N THR A 487 -3.75 -11.57 16.90
CA THR A 487 -4.70 -12.26 17.79
C THR A 487 -5.89 -12.68 16.94
N ILE A 488 -6.16 -13.98 16.86
CA ILE A 488 -7.25 -14.52 16.06
C ILE A 488 -8.31 -15.12 17.00
N TYR A 489 -9.52 -14.59 16.92
CA TYR A 489 -10.68 -15.12 17.64
C TYR A 489 -11.38 -16.14 16.75
N TRP A 490 -11.45 -17.40 17.20
CA TRP A 490 -12.11 -18.46 16.45
C TRP A 490 -13.28 -19.10 17.21
N PRO A 491 -14.49 -19.03 16.64
CA PRO A 491 -15.52 -19.98 16.96
C PRO A 491 -15.18 -21.31 16.27
N LEU A 492 -15.07 -22.40 17.05
CA LEU A 492 -15.16 -23.71 16.44
C LEU A 492 -16.60 -23.88 15.94
N GLU A 493 -16.76 -23.93 14.62
CA GLU A 493 -17.88 -24.69 14.09
C GLU A 493 -17.50 -26.16 14.29
N ALA A 494 -18.20 -26.81 15.22
CA ALA A 494 -18.17 -28.25 15.34
C ALA A 494 -18.37 -28.84 13.94
N ARG A 495 -17.35 -29.54 13.43
CA ARG A 495 -17.51 -30.34 12.22
C ARG A 495 -18.62 -31.35 12.51
N ASP A 496 -19.55 -31.44 11.58
CA ASP A 496 -20.71 -32.34 11.58
C ASP A 496 -20.78 -32.88 10.15
N TYR A 497 -20.06 -33.97 9.91
CA TYR A 497 -19.74 -34.47 8.59
C TYR A 497 -20.98 -35.00 7.87
N ASP A 498 -21.89 -35.60 8.63
CA ASP A 498 -23.10 -36.20 8.10
C ASP A 498 -24.35 -35.27 8.22
N ASN A 499 -24.19 -34.11 8.87
CA ASN A 499 -25.18 -33.02 9.00
C ASN A 499 -26.40 -33.40 9.84
N ASP A 500 -26.18 -34.14 10.92
CA ASP A 500 -27.22 -34.60 11.81
C ASP A 500 -27.38 -33.74 13.09
N ASP A 501 -26.55 -32.69 13.19
CA ASP A 501 -26.38 -31.75 14.30
C ASP A 501 -25.79 -32.32 15.58
N MET A 502 -25.13 -33.48 15.51
CA MET A 502 -24.14 -33.89 16.49
C MET A 502 -22.73 -33.53 15.98
N PRO A 503 -21.86 -32.97 16.85
CA PRO A 503 -20.47 -32.77 16.48
C PRO A 503 -19.71 -34.09 16.30
N ASP A 504 -18.91 -34.22 15.23
CA ASP A 504 -18.10 -35.41 14.92
C ASP A 504 -17.26 -35.86 16.14
N PHE A 505 -16.67 -34.90 16.86
CA PHE A 505 -15.84 -35.19 18.03
C PHE A 505 -16.66 -35.71 19.22
N TRP A 506 -17.89 -35.21 19.38
CA TRP A 506 -18.77 -35.63 20.47
C TRP A 506 -19.22 -37.06 20.20
N GLU A 507 -19.59 -37.35 18.96
CA GLU A 507 -19.92 -38.70 18.50
C GLU A 507 -18.76 -39.67 18.72
N ALA A 508 -17.55 -39.29 18.30
CA ALA A 508 -16.34 -40.08 18.52
C ALA A 508 -16.15 -40.47 19.99
N ARG A 509 -16.27 -39.48 20.90
CA ARG A 509 -16.11 -39.69 22.36
C ARG A 509 -17.24 -40.49 22.98
N LYS A 510 -18.45 -40.41 22.43
CA LYS A 510 -19.62 -41.17 22.87
C LYS A 510 -19.80 -42.50 22.14
N SER A 511 -18.81 -42.92 21.35
CA SER A 511 -18.83 -44.18 20.60
C SER A 511 -19.97 -44.27 19.56
N PHE A 512 -20.37 -43.12 19.01
CA PHE A 512 -21.24 -43.02 17.83
C PHE A 512 -20.39 -42.91 16.55
N ASN A 513 -21.03 -43.09 15.40
CA ASN A 513 -20.36 -43.05 14.11
C ASN A 513 -20.67 -41.74 13.41
N TRP A 514 -19.72 -40.80 13.43
CA TRP A 514 -19.76 -39.46 12.82
C TRP A 514 -19.98 -39.40 11.29
N THR A 515 -20.34 -40.52 10.68
CA THR A 515 -20.72 -40.62 9.26
C THR A 515 -22.13 -41.21 9.08
N ASN A 516 -22.82 -41.50 10.17
CA ASN A 516 -24.12 -42.15 10.21
C ASN A 516 -25.18 -41.26 10.84
N THR A 517 -25.85 -40.48 10.01
CA THR A 517 -26.94 -39.55 10.41
C THR A 517 -28.10 -40.17 11.19
N ALA A 518 -28.19 -41.48 11.32
CA ALA A 518 -29.31 -42.16 11.96
C ALA A 518 -29.16 -42.28 13.48
N ASP A 519 -27.96 -42.13 14.04
CA ASP A 519 -27.76 -42.20 15.47
C ASP A 519 -28.19 -40.93 16.21
N CYS A 520 -28.26 -39.76 15.56
CA CYS A 520 -28.82 -38.54 16.18
C CYS A 520 -30.23 -38.71 16.74
N VAL A 521 -31.09 -39.51 16.10
CA VAL A 521 -32.48 -39.78 16.48
C VAL A 521 -32.65 -41.09 17.26
N ALA A 522 -31.55 -41.80 17.52
CA ALA A 522 -31.57 -42.95 18.40
C ALA A 522 -31.64 -42.50 19.87
N ASP A 523 -32.20 -43.37 20.70
CA ASP A 523 -32.33 -43.22 22.15
C ASP A 523 -31.54 -44.37 22.77
N ALA A 524 -30.23 -44.16 22.96
CA ALA A 524 -29.28 -45.23 23.24
C ALA A 524 -29.48 -45.87 24.62
N ASP A 525 -29.98 -45.11 25.60
CA ASP A 525 -30.28 -45.59 26.95
C ASP A 525 -31.78 -45.81 27.23
N SER A 526 -32.64 -45.50 26.26
CA SER A 526 -34.10 -45.69 26.31
C SER A 526 -34.80 -44.83 27.36
N ASP A 527 -34.32 -43.62 27.60
CA ASP A 527 -34.89 -42.67 28.54
C ASP A 527 -35.88 -41.66 27.91
N GLY A 528 -36.05 -41.73 26.58
CA GLY A 528 -36.93 -40.88 25.79
C GLY A 528 -36.29 -39.61 25.24
N PHE A 529 -34.98 -39.41 25.39
CA PHE A 529 -34.22 -38.38 24.68
C PHE A 529 -33.49 -38.98 23.47
N TYR A 530 -33.37 -38.18 22.42
CA TYR A 530 -32.53 -38.56 21.28
C TYR A 530 -31.09 -38.13 21.54
N ASN A 531 -30.11 -38.87 21.03
CA ASN A 531 -28.68 -38.59 21.23
C ASN A 531 -28.32 -37.12 20.89
N VAL A 532 -28.91 -36.55 19.83
CA VAL A 532 -28.69 -35.15 19.47
C VAL A 532 -29.19 -34.17 20.53
N LEU A 533 -30.33 -34.46 21.14
CA LEU A 533 -30.89 -33.65 22.22
C LEU A 533 -29.98 -33.71 23.45
N GLU A 534 -29.52 -34.90 23.79
CA GLU A 534 -28.57 -35.11 24.88
C GLU A 534 -27.24 -34.39 24.68
N CYS A 535 -26.71 -34.40 23.45
CA CYS A 535 -25.53 -33.63 23.06
C CYS A 535 -25.69 -32.13 23.39
N TRP A 536 -26.84 -31.54 23.08
CA TRP A 536 -27.11 -30.11 23.34
C TRP A 536 -27.51 -29.81 24.79
N MET A 537 -27.91 -30.83 25.56
CA MET A 537 -28.21 -30.75 26.99
C MET A 537 -27.01 -31.04 27.88
N LYS A 538 -25.93 -31.57 27.30
CA LYS A 538 -24.75 -32.06 28.03
C LYS A 538 -25.06 -33.24 28.97
N SER A 539 -25.98 -34.11 28.59
CA SER A 539 -26.20 -35.40 29.27
C SER A 539 -25.32 -36.51 28.67
N ASP A 540 -25.26 -37.65 29.36
CA ASP A 540 -24.56 -38.83 28.87
C ASP A 540 -25.54 -39.79 28.20
N PRO A 541 -25.46 -40.01 26.87
CA PRO A 541 -26.44 -40.75 26.10
C PRO A 541 -26.48 -42.26 26.37
N HIS A 542 -25.61 -42.74 27.26
CA HIS A 542 -25.57 -44.13 27.70
C HIS A 542 -26.06 -44.30 29.16
N SER A 543 -26.65 -43.26 29.76
CA SER A 543 -27.01 -43.22 31.18
C SER A 543 -28.39 -42.60 31.42
N VAL A 544 -29.38 -43.48 31.64
CA VAL A 544 -30.80 -43.15 31.81
C VAL A 544 -31.05 -41.90 32.66
N ASN A 545 -31.65 -40.87 32.05
CA ASN A 545 -32.11 -39.67 32.73
C ASN A 545 -33.52 -39.86 33.33
N ASN A 546 -33.57 -40.25 34.60
CA ASN A 546 -34.82 -40.41 35.35
C ASN A 546 -35.52 -39.09 35.72
N SER A 547 -35.02 -37.91 35.30
CA SER A 547 -35.67 -36.64 35.59
C SER A 547 -36.92 -36.46 34.71
N SER A 548 -38.09 -36.62 35.33
CA SER A 548 -39.38 -36.44 34.65
C SER A 548 -39.84 -34.98 34.57
N ASN A 549 -39.13 -34.04 35.22
CA ASN A 549 -39.59 -32.66 35.43
C ASN A 549 -38.68 -31.60 34.80
N THR A 550 -38.11 -31.86 33.62
CA THR A 550 -37.35 -30.86 32.85
C THR A 550 -38.25 -30.15 31.83
N ALA A 551 -37.98 -28.87 31.57
CA ALA A 551 -38.73 -28.09 30.58
C ALA A 551 -38.62 -28.70 29.16
N ILE A 552 -37.45 -29.27 28.87
CA ILE A 552 -37.14 -29.97 27.63
C ILE A 552 -38.06 -31.19 27.42
N ARG A 553 -38.12 -32.10 28.40
CA ARG A 553 -38.96 -33.29 28.30
C ARG A 553 -40.42 -32.90 28.11
N ASN A 554 -40.85 -31.85 28.80
CA ASN A 554 -42.19 -31.29 28.64
C ASN A 554 -42.46 -30.75 27.23
N ALA A 555 -41.51 -30.00 26.64
CA ALA A 555 -41.64 -29.48 25.29
C ALA A 555 -41.71 -30.60 24.23
N ILE A 556 -40.89 -31.64 24.38
CA ILE A 556 -40.89 -32.82 23.51
C ILE A 556 -42.25 -33.54 23.59
N ALA A 557 -42.68 -33.91 24.80
CA ALA A 557 -43.94 -34.61 25.03
C ALA A 557 -45.16 -33.82 24.52
N ALA A 558 -45.12 -32.47 24.62
CA ALA A 558 -46.18 -31.61 24.13
C ALA A 558 -46.41 -31.71 22.62
N VAL A 559 -45.44 -32.17 21.85
CA VAL A 559 -45.59 -32.40 20.41
C VAL A 559 -45.71 -33.89 20.11
N ASP A 560 -44.74 -34.69 20.53
CA ASP A 560 -44.61 -36.08 20.07
C ASP A 560 -45.80 -36.96 20.47
N GLU A 561 -46.31 -36.81 21.70
CA GLU A 561 -47.50 -37.55 22.16
C GLU A 561 -48.76 -37.18 21.37
N LYS A 562 -48.81 -35.98 20.77
CA LYS A 562 -49.96 -35.48 20.01
C LYS A 562 -49.94 -35.91 18.56
N LEU A 563 -48.78 -36.26 18.00
CA LEU A 563 -48.66 -36.68 16.60
C LEU A 563 -48.98 -38.17 16.41
N ALA A 564 -48.84 -38.97 17.47
CA ALA A 564 -48.97 -40.42 17.42
C ALA A 564 -50.30 -40.88 16.78
N GLY A 565 -50.21 -41.63 15.69
CA GLY A 565 -51.35 -42.22 14.99
C GLY A 565 -52.21 -41.24 14.18
N LEU A 566 -51.83 -39.97 14.07
CA LEU A 566 -52.55 -38.97 13.29
C LEU A 566 -52.10 -38.94 11.83
N THR A 567 -53.01 -38.59 10.91
CA THR A 567 -52.70 -38.39 9.49
C THR A 567 -52.47 -36.90 9.22
N PRO A 568 -51.28 -36.48 8.74
CA PRO A 568 -50.93 -35.05 8.59
C PRO A 568 -51.92 -34.23 7.76
N SER A 569 -52.42 -34.76 6.64
CA SER A 569 -53.34 -34.03 5.76
C SER A 569 -54.65 -33.60 6.43
N VAL A 570 -55.06 -34.29 7.50
CA VAL A 570 -56.27 -34.00 8.29
C VAL A 570 -55.93 -33.23 9.56
N ALA A 571 -54.75 -33.48 10.14
CA ALA A 571 -54.36 -32.99 11.45
C ALA A 571 -53.52 -31.69 11.43
N LEU A 572 -53.14 -31.18 10.26
CA LEU A 572 -52.43 -29.89 10.13
C LEU A 572 -53.34 -28.65 10.20
N PRO A 573 -54.47 -28.55 9.48
CA PRO A 573 -55.27 -27.32 9.46
C PRO A 573 -55.88 -27.02 10.83
N ILE A 574 -55.73 -25.80 11.36
CA ILE A 574 -56.35 -25.42 12.66
C ILE A 574 -57.85 -25.12 12.53
N PHE A 575 -58.35 -24.90 11.31
CA PHE A 575 -59.76 -24.72 10.98
C PHE A 575 -60.24 -25.79 10.00
N SER A 576 -61.43 -26.35 10.24
CA SER A 576 -62.14 -27.22 9.30
C SER A 576 -63.06 -26.42 8.37
N VAL A 577 -63.46 -25.22 8.79
CA VAL A 577 -64.15 -24.22 7.96
C VAL A 577 -63.45 -22.88 8.19
N GLN A 578 -63.08 -22.23 7.09
CA GLN A 578 -62.45 -20.92 7.10
C GLN A 578 -63.04 -20.06 5.98
N ASP A 579 -64.01 -19.22 6.33
CA ASP A 579 -64.67 -18.29 5.41
C ASP A 579 -64.50 -16.86 5.92
N HIS A 580 -63.56 -16.15 5.32
CA HIS A 580 -63.26 -14.76 5.65
C HIS A 580 -64.37 -13.80 5.23
N ALA A 581 -65.16 -14.13 4.20
CA ALA A 581 -66.23 -13.28 3.70
C ALA A 581 -67.47 -13.38 4.62
N ALA A 582 -67.88 -14.60 4.96
CA ALA A 582 -68.99 -14.83 5.88
C ALA A 582 -68.61 -14.65 7.36
N THR A 583 -67.33 -14.44 7.67
CA THR A 583 -66.81 -14.37 9.06
C THR A 583 -67.11 -15.65 9.84
N ASN A 584 -66.99 -16.80 9.18
CA ASN A 584 -67.30 -18.10 9.74
C ASN A 584 -66.02 -18.95 9.85
N TYR A 585 -65.67 -19.32 11.07
CA TYR A 585 -64.51 -20.16 11.36
C TYR A 585 -64.95 -21.31 12.25
N VAL A 586 -64.58 -22.54 11.91
CA VAL A 586 -64.83 -23.71 12.75
C VAL A 586 -63.48 -24.35 13.03
N ARG A 587 -63.07 -24.42 14.29
CA ARG A 587 -61.80 -25.05 14.68
C ARG A 587 -61.84 -26.53 14.32
N ASN A 588 -60.74 -27.03 13.77
CA ASN A 588 -60.59 -28.43 13.40
C ASN A 588 -60.30 -29.28 14.64
N THR A 589 -61.24 -30.11 15.07
CA THR A 589 -61.06 -31.02 16.21
C THR A 589 -60.04 -32.13 15.96
N ASN A 590 -59.70 -32.38 14.68
CA ASN A 590 -58.69 -33.37 14.31
C ASN A 590 -57.28 -32.76 14.25
N CYS A 591 -57.14 -31.44 14.41
CA CYS A 591 -55.83 -30.80 14.46
C CYS A 591 -55.02 -31.35 15.64
N TRP A 592 -53.76 -31.71 15.44
CA TRP A 592 -52.92 -32.26 16.52
C TRP A 592 -52.77 -31.25 17.68
N ALA A 593 -52.77 -29.95 17.35
CA ALA A 593 -52.67 -28.87 18.31
C ALA A 593 -54.03 -28.38 18.84
N TYR A 594 -55.15 -29.08 18.58
CA TYR A 594 -56.50 -28.64 18.96
C TYR A 594 -56.67 -28.40 20.47
N SER A 595 -56.00 -29.20 21.31
CA SER A 595 -56.04 -29.06 22.76
C SER A 595 -55.36 -27.78 23.26
N TYR A 596 -54.37 -27.27 22.53
CA TYR A 596 -53.66 -26.05 22.89
C TYR A 596 -54.50 -24.80 22.63
N ASP A 597 -54.19 -23.76 23.39
CA ASP A 597 -54.80 -22.45 23.22
C ASP A 597 -54.02 -21.64 22.17
N LEU A 598 -54.55 -21.64 20.94
CA LEU A 598 -54.04 -20.86 19.81
C LEU A 598 -54.93 -19.64 19.52
N THR A 599 -55.81 -19.25 20.46
CA THR A 599 -56.76 -18.15 20.24
C THR A 599 -56.06 -16.78 20.09
N CYS A 600 -54.82 -16.66 20.57
CA CYS A 600 -53.97 -15.48 20.40
C CYS A 600 -53.60 -15.20 18.94
N TYR A 601 -53.71 -16.18 18.05
CA TYR A 601 -53.40 -16.02 16.64
C TYR A 601 -54.58 -15.42 15.88
N SER A 602 -54.30 -14.38 15.10
CA SER A 602 -55.28 -13.80 14.19
C SER A 602 -55.25 -14.50 12.83
N PRO A 603 -56.34 -15.17 12.40
CA PRO A 603 -56.39 -15.77 11.08
C PRO A 603 -56.60 -14.75 9.96
N TRP A 604 -56.96 -13.50 10.25
CA TRP A 604 -57.36 -12.55 9.21
C TRP A 604 -57.41 -11.09 9.67
N ASN A 605 -57.04 -10.19 8.75
CA ASN A 605 -57.34 -8.76 8.79
C ASN A 605 -57.72 -8.21 7.40
N ASN A 606 -58.26 -6.99 7.33
CA ASN A 606 -58.71 -6.36 6.07
C ASN A 606 -57.69 -5.40 5.42
N THR A 607 -56.39 -5.58 5.70
CA THR A 607 -55.34 -4.68 5.23
C THR A 607 -55.25 -4.64 3.70
N ASN A 608 -55.41 -5.77 3.01
CA ASN A 608 -55.31 -5.84 1.55
C ASN A 608 -56.53 -6.55 0.94
N THR A 609 -57.33 -5.83 0.13
CA THR A 609 -58.50 -6.39 -0.55
C THR A 609 -58.16 -7.07 -1.89
N ASN A 610 -56.92 -6.93 -2.39
CA ASN A 610 -56.54 -7.29 -3.75
C ASN A 610 -55.38 -8.32 -3.83
N ALA A 611 -54.83 -8.77 -2.70
CA ALA A 611 -53.82 -9.83 -2.66
C ALA A 611 -54.29 -11.00 -1.79
N PRO A 612 -53.93 -12.25 -2.12
CA PRO A 612 -54.42 -13.46 -1.44
C PRO A 612 -53.83 -13.69 -0.03
N TRP A 613 -53.15 -12.69 0.54
CA TRP A 613 -52.31 -12.87 1.72
C TRP A 613 -52.87 -12.16 2.96
N TYR A 614 -52.96 -12.88 4.08
CA TYR A 614 -53.78 -12.48 5.24
C TYR A 614 -53.06 -11.66 6.33
N ARG A 615 -51.75 -11.40 6.19
CA ARG A 615 -50.90 -10.62 7.13
C ARG A 615 -51.12 -11.01 8.60
N PRO A 616 -50.83 -12.25 9.01
CA PRO A 616 -51.14 -12.75 10.34
C PRO A 616 -50.51 -11.89 11.46
N GLY A 617 -51.18 -11.85 12.61
CA GLY A 617 -50.69 -11.17 13.80
C GLY A 617 -50.98 -12.00 15.05
N THR A 618 -50.17 -11.82 16.08
CA THR A 618 -50.29 -12.57 17.34
C THR A 618 -50.53 -11.65 18.52
N LEU A 619 -51.58 -11.92 19.30
CA LEU A 619 -51.93 -11.15 20.48
C LEU A 619 -50.91 -11.44 21.60
N ILE A 620 -50.23 -10.42 22.09
CA ILE A 620 -49.18 -10.51 23.14
C ILE A 620 -49.58 -9.80 24.44
N SER A 621 -50.70 -9.08 24.43
CA SER A 621 -51.40 -8.57 25.60
C SER A 621 -52.87 -8.36 25.24
N PRO A 622 -53.77 -8.03 26.18
CA PRO A 622 -55.17 -7.74 25.85
C PRO A 622 -55.36 -6.66 24.77
N ARG A 623 -54.34 -5.81 24.51
CA ARG A 623 -54.45 -4.65 23.62
C ARG A 623 -53.37 -4.55 22.55
N HIS A 624 -52.40 -5.48 22.51
CA HIS A 624 -51.25 -5.40 21.62
C HIS A 624 -51.06 -6.65 20.78
N VAL A 625 -50.75 -6.45 19.50
CA VAL A 625 -50.51 -7.51 18.52
C VAL A 625 -49.11 -7.34 17.92
N ILE A 626 -48.34 -8.41 17.85
CA ILE A 626 -47.03 -8.45 17.19
C ILE A 626 -47.16 -8.95 15.75
N PHE A 627 -46.35 -8.36 14.87
CA PHE A 627 -46.26 -8.65 13.43
C PHE A 627 -44.79 -8.69 12.99
N ALA A 628 -44.53 -9.29 11.84
CA ALA A 628 -43.33 -8.97 11.04
C ALA A 628 -43.49 -7.56 10.45
N ALA A 629 -42.46 -6.71 10.51
CA ALA A 629 -42.58 -5.29 10.13
C ALA A 629 -42.81 -5.10 8.62
N HIS A 630 -42.07 -5.80 7.76
CA HIS A 630 -42.24 -5.77 6.30
C HIS A 630 -43.63 -6.25 5.87
N TYR A 631 -44.33 -6.98 6.74
CA TYR A 631 -45.60 -7.61 6.46
C TYR A 631 -46.73 -7.27 7.43
N ALA A 632 -46.60 -6.17 8.16
CA ALA A 632 -47.55 -5.80 9.20
C ALA A 632 -48.92 -5.40 8.62
N ALA A 633 -49.97 -5.62 9.42
CA ALA A 633 -51.29 -5.07 9.15
C ALA A 633 -51.27 -3.53 9.22
N GLU A 634 -52.14 -2.86 8.46
CA GLU A 634 -52.18 -1.39 8.43
C GLU A 634 -53.02 -0.82 9.58
N SER A 635 -52.71 0.42 9.97
CA SER A 635 -53.56 1.19 10.88
C SER A 635 -54.96 1.42 10.28
N ASN A 636 -55.96 1.53 11.15
CA ASN A 636 -57.40 1.65 10.84
C ASN A 636 -58.05 0.41 10.19
N LYS A 637 -57.38 -0.74 10.22
CA LYS A 637 -57.89 -2.02 9.70
C LYS A 637 -58.53 -2.87 10.80
N LEU A 638 -59.43 -3.76 10.40
CA LEU A 638 -60.05 -4.75 11.29
C LEU A 638 -59.17 -5.98 11.39
N ILE A 639 -59.01 -6.50 12.59
CA ILE A 639 -58.35 -7.78 12.90
C ILE A 639 -59.32 -8.68 13.64
N ARG A 640 -59.22 -10.00 13.40
CA ARG A 640 -60.11 -11.01 13.97
C ARG A 640 -59.35 -12.01 14.82
N PHE A 641 -59.96 -12.45 15.90
CA PHE A 641 -59.51 -13.60 16.71
C PHE A 641 -60.67 -14.58 16.84
N VAL A 642 -60.37 -15.87 16.95
CA VAL A 642 -61.38 -16.94 17.04
C VAL A 642 -61.22 -17.65 18.37
N ASP A 643 -62.27 -17.67 19.17
CA ASP A 643 -62.26 -18.33 20.48
C ASP A 643 -62.41 -19.86 20.39
N ARG A 644 -62.35 -20.55 21.53
CA ARG A 644 -62.48 -22.01 21.58
C ARG A 644 -63.89 -22.51 21.24
N GLN A 645 -64.89 -21.64 21.23
CA GLN A 645 -66.29 -21.92 20.89
C GLN A 645 -66.65 -21.49 19.46
N ASN A 646 -65.66 -21.12 18.64
CA ASN A 646 -65.82 -20.64 17.26
C ASN A 646 -66.42 -19.24 17.13
N ASN A 647 -66.53 -18.46 18.21
CA ASN A 647 -66.95 -17.07 18.12
C ASN A 647 -65.80 -16.19 17.62
N VAL A 648 -66.14 -15.17 16.82
CA VAL A 648 -65.16 -14.23 16.26
C VAL A 648 -65.16 -12.94 17.06
N VAL A 649 -64.02 -12.60 17.63
CA VAL A 649 -63.77 -11.31 18.28
C VAL A 649 -63.10 -10.37 17.28
N ILE A 650 -63.72 -9.22 17.02
CA ILE A 650 -63.22 -8.22 16.06
C ILE A 650 -62.69 -7.00 16.83
N ARG A 651 -61.53 -6.49 16.41
CA ARG A 651 -60.97 -5.21 16.87
C ARG A 651 -60.49 -4.38 15.71
N GLN A 652 -60.37 -3.07 15.92
CA GLN A 652 -59.70 -2.19 14.99
C GLN A 652 -58.26 -1.96 15.45
N ILE A 653 -57.31 -2.03 14.52
CA ILE A 653 -55.92 -1.67 14.73
C ILE A 653 -55.85 -0.14 14.67
N VAL A 654 -55.57 0.52 15.79
CA VAL A 654 -55.51 1.99 15.89
C VAL A 654 -54.21 2.51 15.29
N ARG A 655 -53.09 1.87 15.65
CA ARG A 655 -51.75 2.31 15.27
C ARG A 655 -50.82 1.11 15.21
N VAL A 656 -49.92 1.09 14.24
CA VAL A 656 -48.81 0.13 14.17
C VAL A 656 -47.51 0.91 14.10
N ILE A 657 -46.54 0.53 14.93
CA ILE A 657 -45.18 1.06 14.88
C ILE A 657 -44.20 -0.09 14.61
N PRO A 658 -43.31 0.04 13.61
CA PRO A 658 -42.19 -0.88 13.46
C PRO A 658 -41.17 -0.63 14.59
N HIS A 659 -40.30 -1.61 14.83
CA HIS A 659 -39.19 -1.45 15.75
C HIS A 659 -38.34 -0.22 15.33
N PRO A 660 -37.87 0.63 16.27
CA PRO A 660 -37.17 1.87 15.93
C PRO A 660 -35.93 1.69 15.04
N SER A 661 -35.25 0.56 15.21
CA SER A 661 -34.06 0.20 14.40
C SER A 661 -34.39 -0.47 13.06
N TYR A 662 -35.66 -0.72 12.71
CA TYR A 662 -36.05 -1.33 11.46
C TYR A 662 -36.03 -0.29 10.30
N PRO A 663 -35.12 -0.41 9.32
CA PRO A 663 -34.95 0.62 8.29
C PRO A 663 -36.01 0.58 7.18
N GLY A 664 -36.72 -0.53 6.96
CA GLY A 664 -37.84 -0.62 6.02
C GLY A 664 -37.46 -0.45 4.54
N THR A 665 -36.23 -0.82 4.19
CA THR A 665 -35.65 -0.77 2.85
C THR A 665 -35.78 -2.07 2.07
N ASN A 666 -35.80 -3.24 2.73
CA ASN A 666 -35.92 -4.56 2.11
C ASN A 666 -36.43 -5.63 3.10
N ASP A 667 -36.83 -6.80 2.58
CA ASP A 667 -37.42 -7.90 3.36
C ASP A 667 -36.42 -8.62 4.31
N TYR A 668 -35.13 -8.28 4.27
CA TYR A 668 -34.08 -8.84 5.14
C TYR A 668 -33.63 -7.88 6.24
N ASP A 669 -34.26 -6.72 6.34
CA ASP A 669 -33.97 -5.72 7.34
C ASP A 669 -34.21 -6.25 8.76
N TYR A 670 -33.38 -5.81 9.70
CA TYR A 670 -33.45 -6.28 11.08
C TYR A 670 -33.52 -5.10 12.06
N PRO A 671 -34.29 -5.22 13.17
CA PRO A 671 -35.20 -6.32 13.49
C PRO A 671 -36.55 -6.14 12.77
N ASP A 672 -36.94 -7.12 11.98
CA ASP A 672 -38.21 -7.14 11.24
C ASP A 672 -39.41 -7.43 12.16
N LEU A 673 -39.72 -6.47 13.03
CA LEU A 673 -40.73 -6.60 14.07
C LEU A 673 -41.56 -5.32 14.18
N ALA A 674 -42.88 -5.45 14.30
CA ALA A 674 -43.79 -4.33 14.53
C ALA A 674 -44.83 -4.67 15.59
N ILE A 675 -45.27 -3.65 16.35
CA ILE A 675 -46.33 -3.77 17.36
C ILE A 675 -47.52 -2.91 16.95
N GLY A 676 -48.72 -3.49 16.99
CA GLY A 676 -50.00 -2.84 16.76
C GLY A 676 -50.81 -2.66 18.04
N LEU A 677 -51.47 -1.52 18.17
CA LEU A 677 -52.42 -1.18 19.24
C LEU A 677 -53.85 -1.43 18.79
N LEU A 678 -54.64 -2.12 19.61
CA LEU A 678 -56.07 -2.30 19.40
C LEU A 678 -56.91 -1.17 20.02
N ASP A 679 -58.07 -0.91 19.42
CA ASP A 679 -59.03 0.13 19.85
C ASP A 679 -59.57 -0.11 21.26
N SER A 680 -59.74 -1.37 21.63
CA SER A 680 -60.17 -1.79 22.97
C SER A 680 -59.61 -3.16 23.35
N ASP A 681 -59.55 -3.42 24.65
CA ASP A 681 -59.05 -4.68 25.18
C ASP A 681 -59.88 -5.86 24.65
N ILE A 682 -59.20 -6.92 24.26
CA ILE A 682 -59.78 -8.22 23.93
C ILE A 682 -60.29 -8.87 25.24
N PRO A 683 -61.48 -9.50 25.26
CA PRO A 683 -61.98 -10.18 26.45
C PRO A 683 -61.13 -11.41 26.76
N THR A 684 -60.32 -11.33 27.82
CA THR A 684 -59.34 -12.36 28.21
C THR A 684 -59.96 -13.67 28.68
N ASN A 685 -61.28 -13.69 28.90
CA ASN A 685 -62.05 -14.91 29.17
C ASN A 685 -62.43 -15.68 27.90
N GLN A 686 -62.27 -15.09 26.71
CA GLN A 686 -62.54 -15.72 25.41
C GLN A 686 -61.26 -15.99 24.62
N ILE A 687 -60.36 -15.01 24.59
CA ILE A 687 -59.12 -15.05 23.82
C ILE A 687 -57.94 -14.86 24.78
N SER A 688 -57.01 -15.80 24.75
CA SER A 688 -55.75 -15.69 25.46
C SER A 688 -54.73 -14.90 24.63
N PHE A 689 -53.74 -14.32 25.28
CA PHE A 689 -52.57 -13.73 24.63
C PHE A 689 -51.34 -14.61 24.89
N ALA A 690 -50.38 -14.58 23.96
CA ALA A 690 -49.20 -15.41 24.03
C ALA A 690 -48.27 -14.95 25.17
N GLN A 691 -47.71 -15.93 25.89
CA GLN A 691 -46.61 -15.68 26.83
C GLN A 691 -45.27 -15.70 26.09
N VAL A 692 -44.20 -15.24 26.73
CA VAL A 692 -42.83 -15.28 26.19
C VAL A 692 -41.87 -15.95 27.18
N LEU A 693 -40.69 -16.35 26.73
CA LEU A 693 -39.68 -16.94 27.63
C LEU A 693 -39.03 -15.88 28.54
N PRO A 694 -38.72 -16.21 29.81
CA PRO A 694 -37.97 -15.35 30.71
C PRO A 694 -36.49 -15.25 30.29
N ASP A 695 -35.73 -14.29 30.83
CA ASP A 695 -34.32 -14.08 30.44
C ASP A 695 -33.40 -15.25 30.81
N ASN A 696 -33.76 -15.98 31.88
CA ASN A 696 -33.03 -17.14 32.38
C ASN A 696 -33.46 -18.48 31.74
N TYR A 697 -34.17 -18.46 30.59
CA TYR A 697 -34.67 -19.68 29.96
C TYR A 697 -33.56 -20.69 29.61
N THR A 698 -32.33 -20.22 29.36
CA THR A 698 -31.17 -21.06 29.02
C THR A 698 -30.82 -22.04 30.13
N ASN A 699 -31.14 -21.72 31.40
CA ASN A 699 -30.95 -22.63 32.53
C ASN A 699 -31.88 -23.85 32.47
N TYR A 700 -32.94 -23.81 31.65
CA TYR A 700 -33.96 -24.86 31.55
C TYR A 700 -34.01 -25.51 30.16
N LEU A 701 -33.66 -24.77 29.11
CA LEU A 701 -33.78 -25.20 27.71
C LEU A 701 -32.45 -25.16 26.94
N SER A 702 -31.34 -24.75 27.55
CA SER A 702 -30.06 -24.52 26.85
C SER A 702 -30.27 -23.58 25.64
N ARG A 703 -29.69 -23.89 24.48
CA ARG A 703 -29.93 -23.21 23.19
C ARG A 703 -31.26 -23.60 22.54
N GLY A 704 -31.90 -24.67 23.02
CA GLY A 704 -33.12 -25.24 22.49
C GLY A 704 -32.96 -26.02 21.19
N THR A 705 -31.75 -26.24 20.70
CA THR A 705 -31.48 -26.97 19.45
C THR A 705 -32.21 -28.31 19.41
N ARG A 706 -32.90 -28.60 18.31
CA ARG A 706 -33.71 -29.81 18.06
C ARG A 706 -34.96 -30.00 18.96
N LEU A 707 -35.32 -29.01 19.79
CA LEU A 707 -36.62 -29.02 20.46
C LEU A 707 -37.76 -28.77 19.45
N PRO A 708 -38.88 -29.48 19.55
CA PRO A 708 -40.00 -29.28 18.62
C PRO A 708 -40.75 -27.99 18.94
N LEU A 709 -41.28 -27.36 17.89
CA LEU A 709 -42.11 -26.16 17.97
C LEU A 709 -43.22 -26.20 16.91
N LEU A 710 -44.27 -25.43 17.14
CA LEU A 710 -45.36 -25.22 16.20
C LEU A 710 -45.13 -23.91 15.44
N GLY A 711 -45.06 -24.00 14.11
CA GLY A 711 -45.10 -22.86 13.21
C GLY A 711 -46.43 -22.81 12.45
N LEU A 712 -47.15 -21.70 12.57
CA LEU A 712 -48.29 -21.43 11.70
C LEU A 712 -47.83 -20.90 10.34
N ASN A 713 -48.71 -20.97 9.36
CA ASN A 713 -48.44 -20.47 8.01
C ASN A 713 -49.67 -19.77 7.43
N GLN A 714 -49.54 -19.26 6.21
CA GLN A 714 -50.61 -18.54 5.51
C GLN A 714 -51.88 -19.36 5.24
N PHE A 715 -51.79 -20.69 5.33
CA PHE A 715 -52.91 -21.62 5.20
C PHE A 715 -53.42 -22.12 6.55
N HIS A 716 -52.99 -21.48 7.65
CA HIS A 716 -53.47 -21.75 9.01
C HIS A 716 -53.19 -23.21 9.42
N LYS A 717 -52.08 -23.77 8.95
CA LYS A 717 -51.63 -25.12 9.31
C LYS A 717 -50.67 -25.06 10.49
N ALA A 718 -50.92 -25.88 11.51
CA ALA A 718 -50.02 -26.12 12.64
C ALA A 718 -48.88 -27.03 12.21
N SER A 719 -47.88 -26.48 11.51
CA SER A 719 -46.75 -27.27 11.02
C SER A 719 -45.73 -27.48 12.14
N VAL A 720 -45.10 -28.64 12.18
CA VAL A 720 -44.08 -28.98 13.19
C VAL A 720 -42.70 -28.65 12.65
N PHE A 721 -41.92 -27.89 13.40
CA PHE A 721 -40.52 -27.59 13.14
C PHE A 721 -39.68 -28.04 14.34
N ASP A 722 -38.36 -28.09 14.14
CA ASP A 722 -37.40 -28.14 15.24
C ASP A 722 -36.67 -26.80 15.33
N PHE A 723 -36.27 -26.40 16.54
CA PHE A 723 -35.40 -25.24 16.71
C PHE A 723 -34.04 -25.57 16.10
N LYS A 724 -33.51 -24.65 15.30
CA LYS A 724 -32.07 -24.55 15.11
C LYS A 724 -31.47 -23.85 16.33
N GLU A 725 -32.07 -22.73 16.75
CA GLU A 725 -31.70 -22.03 17.98
C GLU A 725 -32.82 -21.09 18.44
N ILE A 726 -33.05 -20.98 19.76
CA ILE A 726 -34.04 -20.05 20.33
C ILE A 726 -33.60 -18.59 20.17
N SER A 727 -32.34 -18.28 20.43
CA SER A 727 -31.79 -16.92 20.33
C SER A 727 -30.31 -16.94 19.96
N GLY A 728 -30.01 -16.98 18.66
CA GLY A 728 -28.66 -17.05 18.12
C GLY A 728 -28.16 -15.74 17.52
N THR A 729 -26.89 -15.42 17.74
CA THR A 729 -26.19 -14.31 17.06
C THR A 729 -25.63 -14.79 15.73
N TYR A 730 -26.01 -14.12 14.64
CA TYR A 730 -25.55 -14.43 13.29
C TYR A 730 -24.30 -13.63 12.90
N PHE A 731 -23.64 -14.01 11.81
CA PHE A 731 -22.45 -13.31 11.29
C PHE A 731 -22.68 -11.82 10.99
N ASP A 732 -23.93 -11.42 10.76
CA ASP A 732 -24.35 -10.03 10.56
C ASP A 732 -24.69 -9.30 11.88
N ALA A 733 -24.31 -9.87 13.02
CA ALA A 733 -24.59 -9.40 14.38
C ALA A 733 -26.08 -9.30 14.75
N THR A 734 -26.98 -9.91 13.98
CA THR A 734 -28.42 -9.95 14.31
C THR A 734 -28.73 -11.09 15.26
N ILE A 735 -29.78 -10.94 16.09
CA ILE A 735 -30.20 -11.93 17.09
C ILE A 735 -31.55 -12.55 16.69
N ARG A 736 -31.55 -13.82 16.30
CA ARG A 736 -32.71 -14.47 15.68
C ARG A 736 -33.12 -15.74 16.42
N THR A 737 -34.41 -16.00 16.41
CA THR A 737 -34.94 -17.35 16.62
C THR A 737 -35.01 -18.03 15.26
N THR A 738 -34.46 -19.24 15.17
CA THR A 738 -34.35 -19.96 13.90
C THR A 738 -34.88 -21.37 14.03
N SER A 739 -35.59 -21.80 13.01
CA SER A 739 -36.13 -23.15 12.90
C SER A 739 -35.45 -23.93 11.77
N LYS A 740 -35.67 -25.24 11.77
CA LYS A 740 -35.26 -26.15 10.71
C LYS A 740 -36.26 -27.30 10.59
N GLY A 741 -36.13 -28.06 9.51
CA GLY A 741 -36.90 -29.29 9.31
C GLY A 741 -36.57 -30.33 10.39
N PRO A 742 -37.58 -31.04 10.95
CA PRO A 742 -37.33 -32.14 11.87
C PRO A 742 -36.60 -33.31 11.20
N ILE A 743 -35.65 -33.91 11.91
CA ILE A 743 -34.99 -35.17 11.52
C ILE A 743 -35.79 -36.40 11.95
N ASN A 744 -36.60 -36.26 13.02
CA ASN A 744 -37.51 -37.31 13.43
C ASN A 744 -38.60 -37.56 12.36
N GLU A 745 -38.75 -38.81 11.92
CA GLU A 745 -39.66 -39.18 10.83
C GLU A 745 -41.13 -38.82 11.12
N THR A 746 -41.59 -39.02 12.36
CA THR A 746 -42.97 -38.70 12.77
C THR A 746 -43.20 -37.19 12.69
N ARG A 747 -42.32 -36.37 13.27
CA ARG A 747 -42.40 -34.91 13.20
C ARG A 747 -42.31 -34.39 11.77
N ASN A 748 -41.41 -34.95 10.97
CA ASN A 748 -41.22 -34.58 9.58
C ASN A 748 -42.48 -34.82 8.73
N GLY A 749 -43.30 -35.82 9.08
CA GLY A 749 -44.63 -36.00 8.46
C GLY A 749 -45.58 -34.81 8.65
N PHE A 750 -45.40 -34.01 9.71
CA PHE A 750 -46.17 -32.79 10.01
C PHE A 750 -45.42 -31.50 9.67
N TYR A 751 -44.23 -31.60 9.09
CA TYR A 751 -43.46 -30.45 8.64
C TYR A 751 -44.01 -29.90 7.32
N SER A 752 -43.96 -28.58 7.16
CA SER A 752 -44.23 -27.90 5.90
C SER A 752 -43.23 -26.76 5.76
N ALA A 753 -42.44 -26.78 4.69
CA ALA A 753 -41.43 -25.77 4.44
C ALA A 753 -42.06 -24.37 4.37
N VAL A 754 -41.33 -23.39 4.91
CA VAL A 754 -41.74 -21.98 4.88
C VAL A 754 -41.77 -21.47 3.45
N SER A 755 -42.78 -20.66 3.14
CA SER A 755 -43.05 -20.13 1.81
C SER A 755 -43.41 -18.64 1.85
N GLY A 756 -43.36 -17.98 0.69
CA GLY A 756 -43.80 -16.58 0.58
C GLY A 756 -45.26 -16.43 1.01
N GLY A 757 -45.53 -15.47 1.88
CA GLY A 757 -46.84 -15.23 2.50
C GLY A 757 -46.95 -15.69 3.97
N ASP A 758 -46.00 -16.51 4.44
CA ASP A 758 -45.98 -16.99 5.83
C ASP A 758 -45.48 -15.93 6.84
N SER A 759 -44.88 -14.82 6.35
CA SER A 759 -44.39 -13.72 7.17
C SER A 759 -45.42 -13.21 8.18
N GLY A 760 -44.98 -13.00 9.42
CA GLY A 760 -45.80 -12.61 10.57
C GLY A 760 -46.46 -13.78 11.31
N SER A 761 -46.42 -15.00 10.75
CA SER A 761 -46.98 -16.18 11.42
C SER A 761 -46.19 -16.50 12.69
N PRO A 762 -46.87 -16.85 13.81
CA PRO A 762 -46.17 -17.13 15.06
C PRO A 762 -45.54 -18.51 15.07
N PHE A 763 -44.40 -18.56 15.76
CA PHE A 763 -43.72 -19.79 16.15
C PHE A 763 -43.84 -19.93 17.68
N PHE A 764 -44.33 -21.09 18.12
CA PHE A 764 -44.63 -21.38 19.52
C PHE A 764 -43.89 -22.61 20.02
N ILE A 765 -43.29 -22.50 21.21
CA ILE A 765 -42.94 -23.65 22.04
C ILE A 765 -44.06 -23.88 23.06
N PHE A 766 -44.33 -25.14 23.38
CA PHE A 766 -45.31 -25.51 24.41
C PHE A 766 -44.60 -25.92 25.69
N LEU A 767 -44.94 -25.24 26.79
CA LEU A 767 -44.36 -25.50 28.10
C LEU A 767 -45.47 -25.40 29.15
N ASP A 768 -45.58 -26.42 30.00
CA ASP A 768 -46.64 -26.53 31.02
C ASP A 768 -48.06 -26.36 30.41
N GLY A 769 -48.25 -26.89 29.19
CA GLY A 769 -49.50 -26.76 28.43
C GLY A 769 -49.82 -25.35 27.92
N LYS A 770 -48.91 -24.39 28.08
CA LYS A 770 -49.08 -22.99 27.67
C LYS A 770 -48.38 -22.74 26.34
N THR A 771 -48.95 -21.82 25.58
CA THR A 771 -48.44 -21.37 24.27
C THR A 771 -47.45 -20.22 24.50
N VAL A 772 -46.17 -20.47 24.22
CA VAL A 772 -45.09 -19.50 24.43
C VAL A 772 -44.53 -19.05 23.09
N LEU A 773 -44.70 -17.77 22.76
CA LEU A 773 -44.20 -17.13 21.55
C LEU A 773 -42.68 -16.96 21.63
N VAL A 774 -41.99 -17.50 20.63
CA VAL A 774 -40.53 -17.37 20.51
C VAL A 774 -40.15 -16.40 19.39
N THR A 775 -40.94 -16.34 18.31
CA THR A 775 -40.74 -15.40 17.21
C THR A 775 -42.00 -15.27 16.34
N VAL A 776 -42.00 -14.22 15.52
CA VAL A 776 -42.85 -14.12 14.33
C VAL A 776 -41.96 -14.30 13.11
N LEU A 777 -42.39 -15.13 12.17
CA LEU A 777 -41.60 -15.45 10.99
C LEU A 777 -41.34 -14.18 10.17
N ALA A 778 -40.07 -13.88 9.90
CA ALA A 778 -39.66 -12.72 9.09
C ALA A 778 -39.04 -13.13 7.75
N ARG A 779 -38.46 -14.34 7.68
CA ARG A 779 -37.65 -14.79 6.55
C ARG A 779 -38.03 -16.19 6.08
N ILE A 780 -37.82 -16.44 4.80
CA ILE A 780 -38.10 -17.74 4.17
C ILE A 780 -37.18 -18.88 4.62
N ASP A 781 -36.08 -18.56 5.30
CA ASP A 781 -35.17 -19.53 5.92
C ASP A 781 -35.70 -20.08 7.25
N GLY A 782 -36.93 -19.72 7.65
CA GLY A 782 -37.53 -20.17 8.90
C GLY A 782 -37.08 -19.38 10.12
N SER A 783 -36.56 -18.16 9.93
CA SER A 783 -36.10 -17.29 11.01
C SER A 783 -36.94 -16.03 11.22
N GLY A 784 -36.86 -15.49 12.42
CA GLY A 784 -37.44 -14.20 12.81
C GLY A 784 -36.69 -13.56 13.97
N PRO A 785 -36.96 -12.27 14.27
CA PRO A 785 -36.38 -11.61 15.45
C PRO A 785 -36.70 -12.38 16.73
N SER A 786 -35.69 -12.58 17.58
CA SER A 786 -35.88 -13.28 18.85
C SER A 786 -36.75 -12.44 19.78
N VAL A 787 -37.99 -12.90 20.05
CA VAL A 787 -38.92 -12.19 20.95
C VAL A 787 -38.32 -12.10 22.34
N THR A 788 -37.62 -13.16 22.79
CA THR A 788 -36.93 -13.19 24.09
C THR A 788 -35.78 -12.19 24.17
N ALA A 789 -34.96 -12.06 23.13
CA ALA A 789 -33.86 -11.09 23.12
C ALA A 789 -34.34 -9.64 23.02
N LEU A 790 -35.47 -9.41 22.35
CA LEU A 790 -36.03 -8.08 22.11
C LEU A 790 -37.15 -7.70 23.08
N LYS A 791 -37.35 -8.43 24.19
CA LYS A 791 -38.43 -8.15 25.16
C LYS A 791 -38.44 -6.73 25.67
N HIS A 792 -37.26 -6.18 25.97
CA HIS A 792 -37.12 -4.81 26.45
C HIS A 792 -37.69 -3.81 25.41
N ASP A 793 -37.30 -3.97 24.15
CA ASP A 793 -37.72 -3.08 23.07
C ASP A 793 -39.20 -3.25 22.75
N ILE A 794 -39.71 -4.48 22.75
CA ILE A 794 -41.15 -4.77 22.59
C ILE A 794 -41.95 -4.10 23.70
N ASN A 795 -41.52 -4.21 24.96
CA ASN A 795 -42.18 -3.54 26.09
C ASN A 795 -42.12 -2.01 25.97
N ALA A 796 -41.02 -1.45 25.47
CA ALA A 796 -40.91 -0.02 25.19
C ALA A 796 -41.89 0.43 24.10
N MET A 797 -42.01 -0.33 23.00
CA MET A 797 -42.97 -0.08 21.92
C MET A 797 -44.43 -0.18 22.42
N MET A 798 -44.75 -1.19 23.23
CA MET A 798 -46.07 -1.31 23.88
C MET A 798 -46.35 -0.11 24.79
N THR A 799 -45.36 0.33 25.57
CA THR A 799 -45.48 1.52 26.43
C THR A 799 -45.75 2.79 25.61
N GLU A 800 -45.06 2.95 24.48
CA GLU A 800 -45.26 4.08 23.56
C GLU A 800 -46.67 4.08 22.93
N LEU A 801 -47.17 2.90 22.55
CA LEU A 801 -48.52 2.73 22.03
C LEU A 801 -49.60 2.96 23.09
N GLY A 802 -49.30 2.70 24.37
CA GLY A 802 -50.21 2.87 25.49
C GLY A 802 -50.88 1.56 25.92
N GLY A 803 -52.10 1.61 26.44
CA GLY A 803 -52.83 0.41 26.90
C GLY A 803 -52.40 -0.16 28.26
N GLY A 804 -51.23 0.20 28.79
CA GLY A 804 -50.82 -0.11 30.17
C GLY A 804 -50.44 -1.57 30.41
N TYR A 805 -50.01 -2.28 29.37
CA TYR A 805 -49.61 -3.69 29.45
C TYR A 805 -48.13 -3.88 29.08
N GLN A 806 -47.57 -5.00 29.52
CA GLN A 806 -46.25 -5.51 29.15
C GLN A 806 -46.38 -6.98 28.73
N LEU A 807 -45.35 -7.51 28.09
CA LEU A 807 -45.20 -8.94 27.82
C LEU A 807 -45.34 -9.75 29.11
N THR A 808 -46.03 -10.88 29.03
CA THR A 808 -46.18 -11.81 30.14
C THR A 808 -45.23 -12.98 29.96
N GLU A 809 -44.36 -13.22 30.93
CA GLU A 809 -43.42 -14.35 30.89
C GLU A 809 -44.06 -15.63 31.44
N ILE A 810 -43.68 -16.77 30.88
CA ILE A 810 -43.99 -18.06 31.47
C ILE A 810 -43.12 -18.30 32.72
N ASN A 811 -43.71 -18.86 33.77
CA ASN A 811 -42.94 -19.31 34.93
C ASN A 811 -42.30 -20.68 34.65
N LEU A 812 -40.96 -20.73 34.61
CA LEU A 812 -40.18 -21.97 34.44
C LEU A 812 -39.72 -22.60 35.75
N SER A 813 -39.93 -21.96 36.92
CA SER A 813 -39.41 -22.46 38.21
C SER A 813 -40.04 -23.76 38.70
N THR A 814 -41.09 -24.23 38.02
CA THR A 814 -41.68 -25.55 38.27
C THR A 814 -40.85 -26.67 37.64
N PHE A 815 -40.00 -26.37 36.67
CA PHE A 815 -39.07 -27.33 36.07
C PHE A 815 -37.75 -27.35 36.83
N ARG A 816 -37.05 -28.48 36.78
CA ARG A 816 -35.67 -28.62 37.24
C ARG A 816 -34.73 -27.87 36.28
N ALA A 817 -33.73 -27.17 36.81
CA ALA A 817 -32.68 -26.56 36.00
C ALA A 817 -31.73 -27.65 35.43
N LEU A 818 -30.99 -27.33 34.37
CA LEU A 818 -30.12 -28.28 33.68
C LEU A 818 -28.83 -28.64 34.45
N ASP A 819 -28.40 -27.78 35.37
CA ASP A 819 -27.21 -27.94 36.21
C ASP A 819 -27.46 -28.68 37.52
N GLU A 820 -28.74 -28.92 37.86
CA GLU A 820 -29.17 -29.72 39.02
C GLU A 820 -29.23 -31.20 38.68
#